data_AF-A0A8S4NLT2-F1
#
_entry.id   AF-A0A8S4NLT2-F1
#
_cell.length_a   1.000
_cell.length_b   1.000
_cell.length_c   1.000
_cell.angle_alpha   90.00
_cell.angle_beta   90.00
_cell.angle_gamma   90.00
#
_symmetry.space_group_name_H-M   'P 1'
#
loop_
_entity.id
_entity.type
_entity.pdbx_description
1 polymer ?
#
loop_
_entity_poly.entity_id
_entity_poly.type
_entity_poly.pdbx_seq_one_letter_code
_entity_poly.pdbx_strand_id
1 'polypeptide(L)'
;MIRSGDRNVIVIALACASELQIEVYVAFSKGKTYHYIPDHAIARALGPQRSCALPMFHTHTETDTMPGVYHQSKVTVFKQWNLCNDLTGVLLTLVDHPSTVTTTEVMGTIERFIIVVYQPTNSETNLNTMRRHMFTHDRWIPIDYLQHAMQHSIMSCSKEHMYGGKGIYWIQFFLQQFLNQWNGLGAHQDWAYPDGRYCRKHPSYTGWYPQKMKYKSTRGGSSRLSFEDALLSGFQPDGGILLPESIPKVSKETLLSWSKLNFVELAKEILPLYIDESDVPREDLNGILERGFSRFKHPDIAPIAKLNDGLNIMELFHGVTLAFKDLALSCVGQFYEYFLERKQKHVTVVVGTSGDTGSASIEAVRGFKWVDIIVLLPRGRTSRVQELQMTTVLEDNVHVFRVDGTSDDLDYPIKRCFTDAKFATENSLCSINSINWARIVIQIVHIFYAYFRVCTSIGESVEIVIPTGACGNVTGGCVAVKMGLPVQFVCAVNDNDIVARTISSGEFSKSEVVVPTISPAMDIQVPYNMERIWVLFNDMDITPVKQLMEEFEEKGSVNVPQQLKNKISSVISGYKCTNDLVKATMKRCHDENDYLVCPHTAVAVSYHYHQRDSQDEKSTIPQVVIATASPAKFEEAVLAAGLTPQPTEGILALDSLPTRYVDMEANMDWDLMLRNKIKEITKRCS
;
A
#
# COMPACT_ATOMS: atom_id res chain seq x y z
N MET A 1 -35.17 -13.27 -22.65
CA MET A 1 -35.33 -11.79 -22.61
C MET A 1 -34.54 -11.27 -21.44
N ILE A 2 -33.39 -10.63 -21.70
CA ILE A 2 -32.66 -9.86 -20.69
C ILE A 2 -32.81 -8.41 -21.11
N ARG A 3 -33.36 -7.56 -20.23
CA ARG A 3 -33.58 -6.14 -20.49
C ARG A 3 -32.53 -5.37 -19.69
N SER A 4 -31.43 -4.98 -20.33
CA SER A 4 -30.52 -3.96 -19.80
C SER A 4 -30.78 -2.63 -20.51
N GLY A 5 -30.43 -1.54 -19.84
CA GLY A 5 -30.99 -0.20 -20.02
C GLY A 5 -30.81 0.49 -21.38
N ASP A 6 -30.04 -0.02 -22.33
CA ASP A 6 -30.07 0.46 -23.73
C ASP A 6 -29.49 -0.58 -24.73
N ARG A 7 -30.36 -1.01 -25.66
CA ARG A 7 -30.15 -1.44 -27.07
C ARG A 7 -29.23 -2.59 -27.52
N ASN A 8 -28.49 -3.34 -26.69
CA ASN A 8 -27.53 -4.34 -27.23
C ASN A 8 -27.98 -5.83 -27.22
N VAL A 9 -29.26 -6.12 -26.98
CA VAL A 9 -29.77 -7.51 -26.87
C VAL A 9 -29.90 -8.22 -28.23
N ILE A 10 -29.99 -7.46 -29.32
CA ILE A 10 -30.33 -7.98 -30.66
C ILE A 10 -29.15 -8.69 -31.34
N VAL A 11 -27.93 -8.24 -31.07
CA VAL A 11 -26.74 -8.62 -31.83
C VAL A 11 -26.25 -10.04 -31.49
N ILE A 12 -26.51 -10.50 -30.26
CA ILE A 12 -26.10 -11.83 -29.78
C ILE A 12 -26.93 -12.95 -30.44
N ALA A 13 -28.19 -12.68 -30.79
CA ALA A 13 -29.05 -13.69 -31.41
C ALA A 13 -28.67 -14.00 -32.87
N LEU A 14 -28.16 -13.00 -33.61
CA LEU A 14 -27.81 -13.13 -35.04
C LEU A 14 -26.51 -13.91 -35.29
N ALA A 15 -25.59 -13.96 -34.31
CA ALA A 15 -24.25 -14.52 -34.51
C ALA A 15 -24.11 -16.01 -34.18
N CYS A 16 -25.02 -16.59 -33.38
CA CYS A 16 -24.79 -17.88 -32.72
C CYS A 16 -25.66 -19.05 -33.21
N ALA A 17 -26.50 -18.89 -34.23
CA ALA A 17 -27.30 -20.00 -34.71
C ALA A 17 -27.51 -19.96 -36.22
N SER A 18 -26.99 -20.97 -36.90
CA SER A 18 -27.23 -21.18 -38.33
C SER A 18 -28.66 -21.65 -38.64
N GLU A 19 -29.39 -22.21 -37.67
CA GLU A 19 -30.81 -22.56 -37.78
C GLU A 19 -31.51 -22.50 -36.42
N LEU A 20 -32.15 -21.37 -36.11
CA LEU A 20 -33.14 -21.32 -35.01
C LEU A 20 -34.48 -21.79 -35.57
N GLN A 21 -35.10 -22.82 -34.98
CA GLN A 21 -36.49 -23.21 -35.28
C GLN A 21 -37.53 -22.25 -34.68
N ILE A 22 -37.10 -21.02 -34.36
CA ILE A 22 -37.90 -19.99 -33.73
C ILE A 22 -37.60 -18.69 -34.48
N GLU A 23 -38.64 -18.02 -34.95
CA GLU A 23 -38.49 -16.76 -35.69
C GLU A 23 -38.15 -15.62 -34.73
N VAL A 24 -36.98 -15.01 -34.89
CA VAL A 24 -36.52 -13.93 -34.00
C VAL A 24 -36.84 -12.58 -34.63
N TYR A 25 -37.57 -11.74 -33.91
CA TYR A 25 -37.92 -10.39 -34.35
C TYR A 25 -37.14 -9.34 -33.57
N VAL A 26 -36.59 -8.39 -34.31
CA VAL A 26 -35.85 -7.24 -33.82
C VAL A 26 -36.78 -6.03 -33.75
N ALA A 27 -36.97 -5.48 -32.54
CA ALA A 27 -37.81 -4.31 -32.31
C ALA A 27 -37.00 -3.00 -32.43
N PHE A 28 -37.28 -2.19 -33.45
CA PHE A 28 -36.74 -0.84 -33.62
C PHE A 28 -37.75 0.20 -33.14
N SER A 29 -37.32 1.15 -32.30
CA SER A 29 -38.17 2.28 -31.91
C SER A 29 -37.88 3.52 -32.76
N LYS A 30 -38.94 4.19 -33.22
CA LYS A 30 -38.89 5.54 -33.78
C LYS A 30 -39.82 6.43 -32.98
N GLY A 31 -39.27 7.17 -32.03
CA GLY A 31 -40.07 7.89 -31.03
C GLY A 31 -40.76 6.92 -30.08
N LYS A 32 -42.08 7.01 -29.93
CA LYS A 32 -42.87 6.10 -29.09
C LYS A 32 -43.38 4.84 -29.83
N THR A 33 -43.10 4.73 -31.13
CA THR A 33 -43.59 3.65 -31.99
C THR A 33 -42.52 2.57 -32.16
N TYR A 34 -42.91 1.29 -32.07
CA TYR A 34 -42.02 0.15 -32.27
C TYR A 34 -42.35 -0.58 -33.58
N HIS A 35 -41.31 -0.91 -34.35
CA HIS A 35 -41.37 -1.71 -35.57
C HIS A 35 -40.59 -3.00 -35.35
N TYR A 36 -41.17 -4.15 -35.70
CA TYR A 36 -40.53 -5.45 -35.53
C TYR A 36 -40.10 -5.97 -36.90
N ILE A 37 -38.81 -6.29 -37.05
CA ILE A 37 -38.23 -6.81 -38.30
C ILE A 37 -37.62 -8.16 -37.98
N PRO A 38 -37.96 -9.24 -38.72
CA PRO A 38 -37.33 -10.52 -38.47
C PRO A 38 -35.82 -10.46 -38.77
N ASP A 39 -35.04 -11.13 -37.92
CA ASP A 39 -33.58 -11.15 -37.92
C ASP A 39 -32.99 -11.60 -39.28
N HIS A 40 -33.58 -12.62 -39.90
CA HIS A 40 -33.16 -13.12 -41.21
C HIS A 40 -33.39 -12.11 -42.34
N ALA A 41 -34.34 -11.18 -42.21
CA ALA A 41 -34.52 -10.09 -43.17
C ALA A 41 -33.41 -9.04 -43.03
N ILE A 42 -32.93 -8.79 -41.81
CA ILE A 42 -31.80 -7.90 -41.54
C ILE A 42 -30.50 -8.52 -42.07
N ALA A 43 -30.26 -9.81 -41.78
CA ALA A 43 -29.10 -10.54 -42.30
C ALA A 43 -29.06 -10.57 -43.83
N ARG A 44 -30.22 -10.78 -44.48
CA ARG A 44 -30.35 -10.75 -45.94
C ARG A 44 -30.07 -9.35 -46.52
N ALA A 45 -30.49 -8.29 -45.83
CA ALA A 45 -30.26 -6.91 -46.27
C ALA A 45 -28.80 -6.46 -46.11
N LEU A 46 -28.11 -6.92 -45.05
CA LEU A 46 -26.69 -6.60 -44.80
C LEU A 46 -25.73 -7.44 -45.65
N GLY A 47 -26.17 -8.64 -46.06
CA GLY A 47 -25.31 -9.64 -46.70
C GLY A 47 -24.44 -10.40 -45.68
N PRO A 48 -23.87 -11.54 -46.07
CA PRO A 48 -23.28 -12.51 -45.14
C PRO A 48 -22.07 -11.94 -44.37
N GLN A 49 -21.13 -11.28 -45.05
CA GLN A 49 -19.91 -10.75 -44.42
C GLN A 49 -20.20 -9.66 -43.39
N ARG A 50 -21.08 -8.71 -43.70
CA ARG A 50 -21.44 -7.65 -42.75
C ARG A 50 -22.31 -8.14 -41.62
N SER A 51 -23.12 -9.16 -41.85
CA SER A 51 -23.88 -9.83 -40.78
C SER A 51 -22.93 -10.46 -39.76
N CYS A 52 -21.86 -11.13 -40.23
CA CYS A 52 -20.83 -11.69 -39.33
C CYS A 52 -19.99 -10.62 -38.63
N ALA A 53 -19.72 -9.49 -39.29
CA ALA A 53 -18.97 -8.37 -38.71
C ALA A 53 -19.80 -7.49 -37.76
N LEU A 54 -21.13 -7.63 -37.76
CA LEU A 54 -22.07 -6.78 -37.04
C LEU A 54 -21.82 -6.72 -35.52
N PRO A 55 -21.47 -7.81 -34.82
CA PRO A 55 -21.11 -7.77 -33.40
C PRO A 55 -19.90 -6.88 -33.11
N MET A 56 -18.85 -7.01 -33.91
CA MET A 56 -17.65 -6.19 -33.74
C MET A 56 -17.89 -4.74 -34.16
N PHE A 57 -18.70 -4.51 -35.19
CA PHE A 57 -19.12 -3.17 -35.59
C PHE A 57 -19.83 -2.44 -34.43
N HIS A 58 -20.85 -3.06 -33.82
CA HIS A 58 -21.56 -2.45 -32.70
C HIS A 58 -20.73 -2.33 -31.43
N THR A 59 -19.80 -3.25 -31.20
CA THR A 59 -18.83 -3.16 -30.10
C THR A 59 -17.96 -1.90 -30.22
N HIS A 60 -17.68 -1.43 -31.45
CA HIS A 60 -16.87 -0.24 -31.68
C HIS A 60 -17.71 1.04 -31.78
N THR A 61 -18.94 0.97 -32.28
CA THR A 61 -19.77 2.16 -32.51
C THR A 61 -20.74 2.47 -31.38
N GLU A 62 -21.18 1.45 -30.62
CA GLU A 62 -22.11 1.49 -29.48
C GLU A 62 -23.49 2.12 -29.73
N THR A 63 -23.69 2.75 -30.88
CA THR A 63 -24.92 3.41 -31.31
C THR A 63 -25.11 3.27 -32.82
N ASP A 64 -26.37 3.30 -33.25
CA ASP A 64 -26.76 3.29 -34.66
C ASP A 64 -26.71 4.69 -35.29
N THR A 65 -26.65 5.73 -34.45
CA THR A 65 -26.63 7.14 -34.87
C THR A 65 -25.71 7.99 -34.01
N MET A 66 -24.98 8.92 -34.62
CA MET A 66 -24.11 9.88 -33.94
C MET A 66 -24.53 11.33 -34.27
N PRO A 67 -24.28 12.30 -33.37
CA PRO A 67 -24.41 13.71 -33.71
C PRO A 67 -23.46 14.05 -34.87
N GLY A 68 -23.96 14.68 -35.93
CA GLY A 68 -23.09 15.23 -36.96
C GLY A 68 -22.23 16.36 -36.39
N VAL A 69 -20.99 16.49 -36.84
CA VAL A 69 -20.17 17.68 -36.51
C VAL A 69 -20.80 18.89 -37.21
N TYR A 70 -20.85 20.03 -36.52
CA TYR A 70 -21.39 21.32 -37.01
C TYR A 70 -22.92 21.46 -37.10
N HIS A 71 -23.67 20.86 -36.15
CA HIS A 71 -25.13 21.06 -36.03
C HIS A 71 -25.99 20.60 -37.22
N GLN A 72 -25.48 19.70 -38.06
CA GLN A 72 -26.34 18.98 -38.99
C GLN A 72 -26.83 17.70 -38.31
N SER A 73 -28.14 17.45 -38.43
CA SER A 73 -28.91 16.31 -37.88
C SER A 73 -28.14 15.01 -37.63
N LYS A 74 -28.58 14.21 -36.64
CA LYS A 74 -28.02 12.87 -36.36
C LYS A 74 -27.80 12.06 -37.64
N VAL A 75 -26.57 11.56 -37.81
CA VAL A 75 -26.16 10.74 -38.95
C VAL A 75 -26.20 9.28 -38.53
N THR A 76 -26.64 8.39 -39.42
CA THR A 76 -26.64 6.94 -39.17
C THR A 76 -25.23 6.38 -39.38
N VAL A 77 -24.72 5.66 -38.40
CA VAL A 77 -23.38 5.06 -38.43
C VAL A 77 -23.31 3.93 -39.47
N PHE A 78 -24.44 3.26 -39.73
CA PHE A 78 -24.60 2.30 -40.82
C PHE A 78 -24.36 2.91 -42.21
N LYS A 79 -24.79 4.17 -42.45
CA LYS A 79 -24.48 4.84 -43.73
C LYS A 79 -22.98 5.11 -43.87
N GLN A 80 -22.30 5.40 -42.76
CA GLN A 80 -20.86 5.65 -42.74
C GLN A 80 -20.05 4.35 -42.94
N TRP A 81 -20.58 3.20 -42.48
CA TRP A 81 -19.98 1.90 -42.77
C TRP A 81 -19.91 1.62 -44.27
N ASN A 82 -20.88 2.11 -45.06
CA ASN A 82 -20.83 1.99 -46.52
C ASN A 82 -19.71 2.81 -47.17
N LEU A 83 -19.13 3.79 -46.48
CA LEU A 83 -18.07 4.64 -47.01
C LEU A 83 -16.68 4.10 -46.69
N CYS A 84 -16.56 3.13 -45.77
CA CYS A 84 -15.32 2.44 -45.42
C CYS A 84 -15.40 0.97 -45.81
N ASN A 85 -15.17 0.67 -47.09
CA ASN A 85 -15.38 -0.66 -47.67
C ASN A 85 -14.47 -1.75 -47.09
N ASP A 86 -13.28 -1.39 -46.60
CA ASP A 86 -12.31 -2.30 -45.99
C ASP A 86 -12.56 -2.57 -44.51
N LEU A 87 -13.39 -1.75 -43.85
CA LEU A 87 -13.73 -1.94 -42.44
C LEU A 87 -14.35 -3.30 -42.17
N THR A 88 -15.20 -3.81 -43.07
CA THR A 88 -15.82 -5.13 -42.89
C THR A 88 -14.76 -6.24 -42.81
N GLY A 89 -13.73 -6.20 -43.66
CA GLY A 89 -12.65 -7.18 -43.63
C GLY A 89 -11.82 -7.13 -42.34
N VAL A 90 -11.53 -5.91 -41.86
CA VAL A 90 -10.83 -5.71 -40.58
C VAL A 90 -11.67 -6.20 -39.41
N LEU A 91 -12.96 -5.90 -39.37
CA LEU A 91 -13.86 -6.36 -38.32
C LEU A 91 -13.99 -7.89 -38.31
N LEU A 92 -14.06 -8.54 -39.47
CA LEU A 92 -14.04 -10.01 -39.56
C LEU A 92 -12.71 -10.59 -39.07
N THR A 93 -11.59 -9.97 -39.43
CA THR A 93 -10.27 -10.38 -38.93
C THR A 93 -10.21 -10.29 -37.40
N LEU A 94 -10.83 -9.26 -36.82
CA LEU A 94 -10.91 -9.10 -35.37
C LEU A 94 -11.90 -10.05 -34.70
N VAL A 95 -12.96 -10.49 -35.39
CA VAL A 95 -13.84 -11.57 -34.92
C VAL A 95 -13.02 -12.85 -34.76
N ASP A 96 -12.21 -13.19 -35.75
CA ASP A 96 -11.48 -14.46 -35.78
C ASP A 96 -10.16 -14.42 -34.99
N HIS A 97 -9.47 -13.28 -34.98
CA HIS A 97 -8.12 -13.11 -34.41
C HIS A 97 -8.00 -11.79 -33.62
N PRO A 98 -8.61 -11.69 -32.42
CA PRO A 98 -8.68 -10.44 -31.65
C PRO A 98 -7.32 -9.83 -31.29
N SER A 99 -6.25 -10.62 -31.23
CA SER A 99 -4.88 -10.19 -30.90
C SER A 99 -4.20 -9.37 -32.02
N THR A 100 -4.71 -9.44 -33.25
CA THR A 100 -4.16 -8.71 -34.42
C THR A 100 -4.49 -7.20 -34.43
N VAL A 101 -5.29 -6.74 -33.45
CA VAL A 101 -5.70 -5.33 -33.27
C VAL A 101 -4.53 -4.35 -33.18
N THR A 102 -3.34 -4.83 -32.79
CA THR A 102 -2.15 -3.98 -32.59
C THR A 102 -1.39 -3.68 -33.88
N THR A 103 -1.82 -4.21 -35.03
CA THR A 103 -1.16 -3.95 -36.31
C THR A 103 -1.52 -2.56 -36.85
N THR A 104 -0.53 -1.89 -37.44
CA THR A 104 -0.67 -0.51 -37.98
C THR A 104 -1.79 -0.39 -39.03
N GLU A 105 -2.02 -1.44 -39.81
CA GLU A 105 -3.02 -1.49 -40.89
C GLU A 105 -4.46 -1.58 -40.34
N VAL A 106 -4.68 -2.45 -39.35
CA VAL A 106 -5.97 -2.59 -38.65
C VAL A 106 -6.32 -1.27 -37.95
N MET A 107 -5.37 -0.69 -37.24
CA MET A 107 -5.55 0.59 -36.54
C MET A 107 -5.81 1.74 -37.51
N GLY A 108 -5.09 1.81 -38.63
CA GLY A 108 -5.30 2.85 -39.64
C GLY A 108 -6.69 2.79 -40.28
N THR A 109 -7.23 1.58 -40.47
CA THR A 109 -8.58 1.39 -41.02
C THR A 109 -9.67 1.81 -40.04
N ILE A 110 -9.52 1.46 -38.76
CA ILE A 110 -10.45 1.87 -37.69
C ILE A 110 -10.42 3.39 -37.51
N GLU A 111 -9.23 4.00 -37.52
CA GLU A 111 -9.07 5.44 -37.40
C GLU A 111 -9.75 6.19 -38.55
N ARG A 112 -9.53 5.76 -39.79
CA ARG A 112 -10.19 6.36 -40.95
C ARG A 112 -11.70 6.31 -40.82
N PHE A 113 -12.25 5.18 -40.35
CA PHE A 113 -13.69 5.06 -40.14
C PHE A 113 -14.21 6.06 -39.11
N ILE A 114 -13.50 6.27 -38.00
CA ILE A 114 -13.88 7.29 -37.01
C ILE A 114 -13.92 8.68 -37.65
N ILE A 115 -12.90 9.04 -38.45
CA ILE A 115 -12.87 10.34 -39.13
C ILE A 115 -14.06 10.48 -40.09
N VAL A 116 -14.37 9.46 -40.88
CA VAL A 116 -15.51 9.46 -41.81
C VAL A 116 -16.84 9.60 -41.05
N VAL A 117 -16.99 8.97 -39.89
CA VAL A 117 -18.20 9.09 -39.06
C VAL A 117 -18.45 10.54 -38.64
N TYR A 118 -17.38 11.29 -38.32
CA TYR A 118 -17.48 12.68 -37.90
C TYR A 118 -17.44 13.69 -39.06
N GLN A 119 -16.84 13.34 -40.20
CA GLN A 119 -16.76 14.19 -41.39
C GLN A 119 -17.06 13.37 -42.68
N PRO A 120 -18.36 13.13 -42.98
CA PRO A 120 -18.79 12.19 -44.02
C PRO A 120 -18.41 12.55 -45.46
N THR A 121 -18.00 13.79 -45.71
CA THR A 121 -17.75 14.34 -47.05
C THR A 121 -16.31 14.18 -47.53
N ASN A 122 -15.44 13.57 -46.73
CA ASN A 122 -14.03 13.43 -47.08
C ASN A 122 -13.85 12.19 -47.98
N SER A 123 -13.69 12.39 -49.28
CA SER A 123 -13.41 11.31 -50.24
C SER A 123 -11.94 10.83 -50.21
N GLU A 124 -11.12 11.40 -49.32
CA GLU A 124 -9.72 11.07 -49.17
C GLU A 124 -9.52 9.73 -48.47
N THR A 125 -8.58 8.93 -48.98
CA THR A 125 -8.25 7.60 -48.42
C THR A 125 -6.94 7.59 -47.65
N ASN A 126 -6.11 8.63 -47.80
CA ASN A 126 -4.86 8.79 -47.08
C ASN A 126 -5.09 9.40 -45.69
N LEU A 127 -4.73 8.64 -44.66
CA LEU A 127 -4.97 8.98 -43.26
C LEU A 127 -4.31 10.30 -42.83
N ASN A 128 -3.09 10.58 -43.30
CA ASN A 128 -2.39 11.82 -42.96
C ASN A 128 -3.02 13.05 -43.63
N THR A 129 -3.53 12.90 -44.86
CA THR A 129 -4.30 13.96 -45.54
C THR A 129 -5.64 14.20 -44.85
N MET A 130 -6.34 13.13 -44.45
CA MET A 130 -7.58 13.23 -43.68
C MET A 130 -7.38 13.93 -42.34
N ARG A 131 -6.30 13.59 -41.62
CA ARG A 131 -5.89 14.28 -40.39
C ARG A 131 -5.71 15.77 -40.69
N ARG A 132 -4.92 16.14 -41.70
CA ARG A 132 -4.72 17.55 -42.06
C ARG A 132 -6.04 18.25 -42.37
N HIS A 133 -6.88 17.70 -43.25
CA HIS A 133 -8.17 18.32 -43.62
C HIS A 133 -9.12 18.50 -42.43
N MET A 134 -9.13 17.59 -41.46
CA MET A 134 -9.94 17.73 -40.26
C MET A 134 -9.53 18.94 -39.41
N PHE A 135 -8.25 19.36 -39.46
CA PHE A 135 -7.71 20.46 -38.65
C PHE A 135 -7.32 21.73 -39.43
N THR A 136 -7.32 21.69 -40.77
CA THR A 136 -6.95 22.84 -41.61
C THR A 136 -8.13 23.48 -42.35
N HIS A 137 -9.36 22.97 -42.19
CA HIS A 137 -10.54 23.66 -42.71
C HIS A 137 -10.85 24.90 -41.88
N ASP A 138 -11.28 26.00 -42.53
CA ASP A 138 -11.52 27.35 -41.95
C ASP A 138 -12.54 27.43 -40.81
N ARG A 139 -13.06 26.30 -40.33
CA ARG A 139 -13.93 26.17 -39.17
C ARG A 139 -13.41 25.01 -38.33
N TRP A 140 -12.46 25.32 -37.46
CA TRP A 140 -11.89 24.41 -36.49
C TRP A 140 -13.00 23.67 -35.72
N ILE A 141 -12.83 22.36 -35.47
CA ILE A 141 -13.64 21.65 -34.47
C ILE A 141 -13.12 22.12 -33.11
N PRO A 142 -13.92 22.82 -32.28
CA PRO A 142 -13.49 23.19 -30.95
C PRO A 142 -13.16 21.94 -30.16
N ILE A 143 -12.05 21.93 -29.42
CA ILE A 143 -11.61 20.76 -28.63
C ILE A 143 -12.69 20.33 -27.63
N ASP A 144 -13.46 21.30 -27.14
CA ASP A 144 -14.60 21.10 -26.24
C ASP A 144 -15.74 20.33 -26.93
N TYR A 145 -15.91 20.48 -28.25
CA TYR A 145 -16.90 19.73 -29.01
C TYR A 145 -16.49 18.27 -29.22
N LEU A 146 -15.19 18.01 -29.45
CA LEU A 146 -14.62 16.66 -29.46
C LEU A 146 -14.82 15.99 -28.10
N GLN A 147 -14.53 16.71 -27.01
CA GLN A 147 -14.78 16.21 -25.65
C GLN A 147 -16.26 15.98 -25.36
N HIS A 148 -17.16 16.84 -25.84
CA HIS A 148 -18.61 16.68 -25.66
C HIS A 148 -19.17 15.50 -26.48
N ALA A 149 -18.67 15.27 -27.70
CA ALA A 149 -18.98 14.07 -28.49
C ALA A 149 -18.48 12.79 -27.81
N MET A 150 -17.28 12.84 -27.20
CA MET A 150 -16.74 11.75 -26.37
C MET A 150 -17.60 11.48 -25.13
N GLN A 151 -18.13 12.52 -24.47
CA GLN A 151 -19.01 12.33 -23.31
C GLN A 151 -20.35 11.71 -23.66
N HIS A 152 -20.93 12.05 -24.81
CA HIS A 152 -22.17 11.43 -25.26
C HIS A 152 -22.00 9.96 -25.66
N SER A 153 -20.83 9.57 -26.15
CA SER A 153 -20.49 8.16 -26.38
C SER A 153 -20.21 7.41 -25.07
N ILE A 154 -19.66 8.10 -24.05
CA ILE A 154 -19.41 7.52 -22.71
C ILE A 154 -20.70 7.34 -21.88
N MET A 155 -21.76 8.10 -22.13
CA MET A 155 -22.97 8.12 -21.27
C MET A 155 -23.95 6.93 -21.45
N SER A 156 -23.69 5.96 -22.33
CA SER A 156 -24.59 4.82 -22.57
C SER A 156 -24.11 3.47 -22.02
N CYS A 157 -23.55 3.42 -20.81
CA CYS A 157 -23.25 2.13 -20.15
C CYS A 157 -23.48 2.16 -18.64
N SER A 158 -24.37 1.27 -18.16
CA SER A 158 -24.39 0.80 -16.76
C SER A 158 -23.96 -0.66 -16.69
N LYS A 159 -23.30 -0.97 -15.56
CA LYS A 159 -22.49 -2.14 -15.23
C LYS A 159 -23.27 -3.46 -15.32
N GLU A 160 -22.74 -4.45 -16.05
CA GLU A 160 -22.32 -5.75 -15.51
C GLU A 160 -21.94 -6.78 -16.60
N HIS A 161 -20.71 -7.30 -16.45
CA HIS A 161 -20.14 -8.60 -16.85
C HIS A 161 -19.90 -9.01 -18.32
N MET A 162 -18.61 -9.35 -18.54
CA MET A 162 -18.02 -10.46 -19.32
C MET A 162 -18.53 -10.61 -20.76
N TYR A 163 -17.81 -10.23 -21.82
CA TYR A 163 -16.62 -10.91 -22.33
C TYR A 163 -15.68 -9.91 -23.05
N GLY A 164 -14.68 -9.40 -22.32
CA GLY A 164 -13.29 -9.15 -22.74
C GLY A 164 -12.91 -8.18 -23.87
N GLY A 165 -13.80 -7.72 -24.76
CA GLY A 165 -13.44 -6.86 -25.89
C GLY A 165 -13.55 -5.37 -25.59
N LYS A 166 -12.47 -4.74 -25.07
CA LYS A 166 -12.39 -3.29 -24.90
C LYS A 166 -12.43 -2.62 -26.28
N GLY A 167 -13.48 -1.88 -26.63
CA GLY A 167 -13.55 -1.01 -27.83
C GLY A 167 -13.36 0.48 -27.54
N ILE A 168 -13.94 0.99 -26.44
CA ILE A 168 -13.91 2.42 -26.09
C ILE A 168 -12.52 2.90 -25.60
N TYR A 169 -11.82 2.06 -24.82
CA TYR A 169 -10.49 2.41 -24.27
C TYR A 169 -9.47 2.71 -25.37
N TRP A 170 -9.65 2.15 -26.57
CA TRP A 170 -8.74 2.36 -27.68
C TRP A 170 -9.00 3.66 -28.41
N ILE A 171 -10.25 4.09 -28.58
CA ILE A 171 -10.57 5.41 -29.16
C ILE A 171 -9.98 6.52 -28.28
N GLN A 172 -10.03 6.34 -26.96
CA GLN A 172 -9.47 7.28 -25.99
C GLN A 172 -7.93 7.27 -25.98
N PHE A 173 -7.30 6.09 -25.97
CA PHE A 173 -5.84 5.95 -26.12
C PHE A 173 -5.35 6.51 -27.46
N PHE A 174 -6.10 6.25 -28.52
CA PHE A 174 -5.81 6.67 -29.89
C PHE A 174 -5.88 8.20 -30.05
N LEU A 175 -6.94 8.85 -29.57
CA LEU A 175 -7.05 10.31 -29.56
C LEU A 175 -5.98 10.96 -28.68
N GLN A 176 -5.54 10.28 -27.63
CA GLN A 176 -4.47 10.77 -26.76
C GLN A 176 -3.09 10.65 -27.41
N GLN A 177 -2.79 9.55 -28.10
CA GLN A 177 -1.58 9.42 -28.93
C GLN A 177 -1.59 10.41 -30.10
N PHE A 178 -2.76 10.66 -30.69
CA PHE A 178 -2.98 11.65 -31.73
C PHE A 178 -2.72 13.09 -31.23
N LEU A 179 -3.23 13.46 -30.05
CA LEU A 179 -2.95 14.75 -29.40
C LEU A 179 -1.46 14.90 -29.04
N ASN A 180 -0.82 13.82 -28.61
CA ASN A 180 0.61 13.81 -28.31
C ASN A 180 1.48 14.01 -29.57
N GLN A 181 1.11 13.39 -30.70
CA GLN A 181 1.79 13.61 -31.98
C GLN A 181 1.49 14.99 -32.58
N TRP A 182 0.28 15.52 -32.40
CA TRP A 182 -0.08 16.89 -32.79
C TRP A 182 0.78 17.93 -32.07
N ASN A 183 0.98 17.76 -30.76
CA ASN A 183 1.89 18.60 -29.97
C ASN A 183 3.36 18.44 -30.37
N GLY A 184 3.74 17.28 -30.94
CA GLY A 184 5.09 17.00 -31.45
C GLY A 184 5.38 17.58 -32.86
N LEU A 185 4.37 18.01 -33.61
CA LEU A 185 4.51 18.54 -34.98
C LEU A 185 4.83 20.04 -35.05
N GLY A 186 5.24 20.66 -33.94
CA GLY A 186 5.80 22.02 -33.94
C GLY A 186 4.78 23.15 -33.97
N ALA A 187 3.64 23.01 -33.28
CA ALA A 187 2.81 24.15 -32.90
C ALA A 187 3.24 24.71 -31.52
N HIS A 188 4.53 25.01 -31.37
CA HIS A 188 5.02 25.88 -30.31
C HIS A 188 5.26 27.26 -30.92
N GLN A 189 4.25 28.13 -30.88
CA GLN A 189 4.46 29.57 -30.89
C GLN A 189 3.28 30.30 -30.24
N ASP A 190 3.59 30.90 -29.09
CA ASP A 190 3.05 32.14 -28.52
C ASP A 190 1.54 32.32 -28.32
N TRP A 191 0.97 31.81 -27.24
CA TRP A 191 -0.23 32.43 -26.62
C TRP A 191 -0.16 32.40 -25.10
N ALA A 192 0.41 33.46 -24.51
CA ALA A 192 0.12 33.90 -23.15
C ALA A 192 -1.02 34.92 -23.21
N TYR A 193 -2.07 34.78 -22.39
CA TYR A 193 -3.13 35.79 -22.28
C TYR A 193 -2.70 36.96 -21.38
N PRO A 194 -3.08 38.23 -21.69
CA PRO A 194 -2.46 39.42 -21.11
C PRO A 194 -3.08 39.92 -19.79
N ASP A 195 -3.70 39.07 -18.95
CA ASP A 195 -4.42 39.57 -17.76
C ASP A 195 -4.24 38.78 -16.45
N GLY A 196 -3.26 37.88 -16.36
CA GLY A 196 -2.83 37.33 -15.06
C GLY A 196 -3.88 36.53 -14.27
N ARG A 197 -4.96 36.07 -14.90
CA ARG A 197 -5.96 35.19 -14.28
C ARG A 197 -5.76 33.73 -14.69
N TYR A 198 -5.27 32.92 -13.75
CA TYR A 198 -5.35 31.46 -13.87
C TYR A 198 -6.82 31.03 -13.87
N CYS A 199 -7.23 30.26 -14.88
CA CYS A 199 -8.56 29.66 -14.93
C CYS A 199 -8.74 28.75 -13.71
N ARG A 200 -9.70 29.09 -12.84
CA ARG A 200 -10.10 28.27 -11.70
C ARG A 200 -10.56 26.91 -12.22
N LYS A 201 -9.88 25.84 -11.79
CA LYS A 201 -10.31 24.45 -12.01
C LYS A 201 -11.73 24.27 -11.48
N HIS A 202 -12.64 23.88 -12.37
CA HIS A 202 -13.98 23.42 -12.01
C HIS A 202 -13.86 22.09 -11.25
N PRO A 203 -14.45 21.95 -10.04
CA PRO A 203 -14.24 20.79 -9.18
C PRO A 203 -15.20 19.66 -9.54
N SER A 204 -15.00 19.01 -10.70
CA SER A 204 -15.76 17.79 -11.04
C SER A 204 -15.22 17.09 -12.30
N TYR A 205 -13.94 16.72 -12.33
CA TYR A 205 -13.42 15.75 -13.31
C TYR A 205 -12.38 14.86 -12.63
N THR A 206 -12.79 13.65 -12.26
CA THR A 206 -11.91 12.57 -11.82
C THR A 206 -12.01 11.43 -12.83
N GLY A 207 -11.04 11.34 -13.73
CA GLY A 207 -10.92 10.21 -14.64
C GLY A 207 -9.62 10.29 -15.43
N TRP A 208 -8.76 9.27 -15.29
CA TRP A 208 -7.58 8.99 -16.10
C TRP A 208 -6.31 9.83 -15.86
N TYR A 209 -5.81 9.76 -14.63
CA TYR A 209 -4.37 9.52 -14.40
C TYR A 209 -4.24 8.04 -13.99
N PRO A 210 -3.08 7.36 -14.15
CA PRO A 210 -2.85 6.12 -13.40
C PRO A 210 -3.29 6.37 -11.96
N GLN A 211 -4.13 5.50 -11.40
CA GLN A 211 -4.67 5.76 -10.06
C GLN A 211 -3.48 5.89 -9.11
N LYS A 212 -3.22 7.13 -8.69
CA LYS A 212 -2.20 7.44 -7.70
C LYS A 212 -2.42 6.52 -6.50
N MET A 213 -1.33 6.05 -5.88
CA MET A 213 -1.49 5.32 -4.64
C MET A 213 -2.22 6.20 -3.63
N LYS A 214 -3.26 5.65 -3.00
CA LYS A 214 -4.08 6.31 -1.99
C LYS A 214 -4.25 5.44 -0.77
N TYR A 215 -4.56 6.07 0.35
CA TYR A 215 -4.73 5.43 1.65
C TYR A 215 -6.12 5.64 2.21
N LYS A 216 -6.59 4.62 2.94
CA LYS A 216 -7.88 4.60 3.63
C LYS A 216 -7.72 4.13 5.06
N SER A 217 -8.68 4.47 5.92
CA SER A 217 -8.82 3.91 7.26
C SER A 217 -9.28 2.46 7.19
N THR A 218 -8.75 1.62 8.07
CA THR A 218 -9.25 0.26 8.34
C THR A 218 -10.71 0.22 8.82
N ARG A 219 -11.28 1.36 9.23
CA ARG A 219 -12.68 1.47 9.69
C ARG A 219 -13.54 2.41 8.83
N GLY A 220 -13.00 2.92 7.72
CA GLY A 220 -13.74 3.58 6.65
C GLY A 220 -14.06 5.07 6.84
N GLY A 221 -13.69 5.67 7.97
CA GLY A 221 -13.89 7.08 8.27
C GLY A 221 -12.97 8.04 7.51
N SER A 222 -11.97 7.53 6.78
CA SER A 222 -11.09 8.33 5.92
C SER A 222 -10.68 7.53 4.69
N SER A 223 -10.58 8.18 3.53
CA SER A 223 -10.22 7.54 2.24
C SER A 223 -9.54 8.55 1.31
N ARG A 224 -8.91 8.07 0.24
CA ARG A 224 -8.23 8.89 -0.77
C ARG A 224 -7.13 9.81 -0.23
N LEU A 225 -6.51 9.43 0.87
CA LEU A 225 -5.39 10.16 1.48
C LEU A 225 -4.11 9.96 0.65
N SER A 226 -3.25 10.97 0.58
CA SER A 226 -1.91 10.88 -0.02
C SER A 226 -0.91 10.13 0.86
N PHE A 227 0.29 9.85 0.35
CA PHE A 227 1.36 9.28 1.19
C PHE A 227 1.76 10.25 2.30
N GLU A 228 1.81 11.55 2.00
CA GLU A 228 2.09 12.59 2.99
C GLU A 228 1.04 12.58 4.11
N ASP A 229 -0.25 12.53 3.77
CA ASP A 229 -1.32 12.44 4.77
C ASP A 229 -1.15 11.18 5.64
N ALA A 230 -0.80 10.06 5.02
CA ALA A 230 -0.57 8.82 5.75
C ALA A 230 0.64 8.88 6.68
N LEU A 231 1.71 9.56 6.27
CA LEU A 231 2.94 9.77 7.03
C LEU A 231 2.73 10.71 8.23
N LEU A 232 2.00 11.81 8.04
CA LEU A 232 1.79 12.86 9.05
C LEU A 232 0.56 12.61 9.94
N SER A 233 -0.10 11.47 9.78
CA SER A 233 -1.27 11.08 10.57
C SER A 233 -0.92 10.15 11.75
N GLY A 234 -1.83 10.09 12.72
CA GLY A 234 -1.87 9.06 13.76
C GLY A 234 -3.12 8.18 13.61
N PHE A 235 -3.77 7.89 14.74
CA PHE A 235 -5.11 7.31 14.72
C PHE A 235 -6.07 8.21 13.93
N GLN A 236 -6.94 7.60 13.12
CA GLN A 236 -7.97 8.31 12.38
C GLN A 236 -9.13 8.69 13.31
N PRO A 237 -9.99 9.66 12.93
CA PRO A 237 -11.11 10.08 13.77
C PRO A 237 -12.10 8.95 14.15
N ASP A 238 -12.14 7.88 13.36
CA ASP A 238 -12.93 6.67 13.61
C ASP A 238 -12.21 5.61 14.49
N GLY A 239 -11.03 5.95 15.02
CA GLY A 239 -10.16 5.04 15.78
C GLY A 239 -9.35 4.08 14.90
N GLY A 240 -9.56 4.06 13.58
CA GLY A 240 -8.87 3.19 12.65
C GLY A 240 -7.44 3.64 12.37
N ILE A 241 -6.72 2.79 11.63
CA ILE A 241 -5.34 3.04 11.18
C ILE A 241 -5.28 2.97 9.66
N LEU A 242 -4.29 3.62 9.06
CA LEU A 242 -4.23 3.73 7.59
C LEU A 242 -3.60 2.50 6.92
N LEU A 243 -4.10 2.17 5.73
CA LEU A 243 -3.53 1.18 4.83
C LEU A 243 -3.83 1.59 3.37
N PRO A 244 -3.12 1.06 2.36
CA PRO A 244 -3.32 1.47 0.98
C PRO A 244 -4.67 0.97 0.46
N GLU A 245 -5.27 1.69 -0.48
CA GLU A 245 -6.54 1.31 -1.08
C GLU A 245 -6.44 0.02 -1.91
N SER A 246 -5.24 -0.29 -2.40
CA SER A 246 -4.93 -1.54 -3.10
C SER A 246 -3.49 -2.00 -2.81
N ILE A 247 -3.23 -3.30 -2.95
CA ILE A 247 -1.89 -3.88 -2.80
C ILE A 247 -1.31 -4.13 -4.20
N PRO A 248 -0.19 -3.48 -4.57
CA PRO A 248 0.51 -3.75 -5.83
C PRO A 248 0.86 -5.23 -5.97
N LYS A 249 0.80 -5.77 -7.19
CA LYS A 249 1.20 -7.14 -7.49
C LYS A 249 2.57 -7.17 -8.15
N VAL A 250 3.40 -8.13 -7.77
CA VAL A 250 4.76 -8.32 -8.29
C VAL A 250 4.81 -9.63 -9.05
N SER A 251 5.30 -9.61 -10.29
CA SER A 251 5.40 -10.81 -11.11
C SER A 251 6.63 -11.64 -10.75
N LYS A 252 6.66 -12.90 -11.20
CA LYS A 252 7.82 -13.78 -10.99
C LYS A 252 9.08 -13.23 -11.66
N GLU A 253 8.95 -12.59 -12.82
CA GLU A 253 10.05 -11.94 -13.54
C GLU A 253 10.61 -10.77 -12.73
N THR A 254 9.74 -9.97 -12.12
CA THR A 254 10.17 -8.89 -11.22
C THR A 254 10.89 -9.45 -9.99
N LEU A 255 10.38 -10.52 -9.36
CA LEU A 255 11.05 -11.19 -8.24
C LEU A 255 12.45 -11.70 -8.62
N LEU A 256 12.61 -12.26 -9.83
CA LEU A 256 13.90 -12.72 -10.36
C LEU A 256 14.88 -11.56 -10.63
N SER A 257 14.36 -10.39 -11.01
CA SER A 257 15.17 -9.19 -11.17
C SER A 257 15.62 -8.65 -9.80
N TRP A 258 14.67 -8.51 -8.88
CA TRP A 258 14.88 -7.96 -7.55
C TRP A 258 15.77 -8.81 -6.64
N SER A 259 15.84 -10.13 -6.85
CA SER A 259 16.70 -11.02 -6.07
C SER A 259 18.19 -10.68 -6.15
N LYS A 260 18.59 -9.96 -7.20
CA LYS A 260 19.98 -9.53 -7.46
C LYS A 260 20.35 -8.20 -6.81
N LEU A 261 19.37 -7.48 -6.27
CA LEU A 261 19.57 -6.15 -5.71
C LEU A 261 20.14 -6.21 -4.29
N ASN A 262 20.90 -5.18 -3.92
CA ASN A 262 21.21 -4.91 -2.53
C ASN A 262 19.99 -4.32 -1.80
N PHE A 263 20.09 -4.16 -0.48
CA PHE A 263 18.95 -3.73 0.34
C PHE A 263 18.40 -2.36 -0.08
N VAL A 264 19.29 -1.39 -0.34
CA VAL A 264 18.90 -0.01 -0.69
C VAL A 264 18.31 0.04 -2.10
N GLU A 265 18.89 -0.68 -3.05
CA GLU A 265 18.34 -0.83 -4.40
C GLU A 265 16.95 -1.48 -4.37
N LEU A 266 16.77 -2.52 -3.57
CA LEU A 266 15.46 -3.15 -3.40
C LEU A 266 14.43 -2.18 -2.79
N ALA A 267 14.83 -1.36 -1.82
CA ALA A 267 13.98 -0.31 -1.29
C ALA A 267 13.56 0.70 -2.36
N LYS A 268 14.49 1.11 -3.25
CA LYS A 268 14.24 2.02 -4.37
C LYS A 268 13.28 1.46 -5.42
N GLU A 269 13.07 0.15 -5.45
CA GLU A 269 12.09 -0.49 -6.35
C GLU A 269 10.73 -0.75 -5.67
N ILE A 270 10.73 -1.11 -4.38
CA ILE A 270 9.48 -1.41 -3.64
C ILE A 270 8.73 -0.14 -3.24
N LEU A 271 9.43 0.88 -2.71
CA LEU A 271 8.77 2.07 -2.17
C LEU A 271 7.97 2.89 -3.21
N PRO A 272 8.42 3.07 -4.46
CA PRO A 272 7.63 3.75 -5.49
C PRO A 272 6.28 3.10 -5.80
N LEU A 273 6.09 1.82 -5.46
CA LEU A 273 4.79 1.16 -5.61
C LEU A 273 3.75 1.67 -4.60
N TYR A 274 4.23 2.29 -3.52
CA TYR A 274 3.39 2.88 -2.47
C TYR A 274 3.49 4.41 -2.45
N ILE A 275 4.57 5.00 -2.96
CA ILE A 275 4.80 6.45 -2.95
C ILE A 275 4.73 6.96 -4.38
N ASP A 276 3.67 7.71 -4.68
CA ASP A 276 3.47 8.27 -6.02
C ASP A 276 4.51 9.36 -6.32
N GLU A 277 5.00 9.41 -7.56
CA GLU A 277 6.02 10.39 -7.99
C GLU A 277 5.55 11.85 -7.83
N SER A 278 4.23 12.08 -7.82
CA SER A 278 3.70 13.43 -7.56
C SER A 278 3.73 13.84 -6.08
N ASP A 279 3.85 12.88 -5.15
CA ASP A 279 4.09 13.16 -3.73
C ASP A 279 5.60 13.29 -3.48
N VAL A 280 6.40 12.35 -3.99
CA VAL A 280 7.87 12.35 -3.88
C VAL A 280 8.49 11.95 -5.23
N PRO A 281 9.13 12.87 -5.97
CA PRO A 281 9.84 12.54 -7.19
C PRO A 281 10.90 11.46 -6.95
N ARG A 282 11.16 10.61 -7.95
CA ARG A 282 12.04 9.44 -7.79
C ARG A 282 13.46 9.80 -7.34
N GLU A 283 14.00 10.93 -7.81
CA GLU A 283 15.31 11.45 -7.38
C GLU A 283 15.31 11.83 -5.89
N ASP A 284 14.28 12.56 -5.44
CA ASP A 284 14.10 12.94 -4.04
C ASP A 284 13.95 11.69 -3.16
N LEU A 285 13.15 10.70 -3.59
CA LEU A 285 12.95 9.43 -2.89
C LEU A 285 14.28 8.66 -2.75
N ASN A 286 15.07 8.57 -3.82
CA ASN A 286 16.38 7.92 -3.77
C ASN A 286 17.29 8.59 -2.74
N GLY A 287 17.34 9.93 -2.72
CA GLY A 287 18.13 10.68 -1.74
C GLY A 287 17.66 10.49 -0.30
N ILE A 288 16.34 10.42 -0.07
CA ILE A 288 15.75 10.11 1.25
C ILE A 288 16.21 8.73 1.73
N LEU A 289 16.17 7.72 0.87
CA LEU A 289 16.55 6.35 1.22
C LEU A 289 18.06 6.22 1.47
N GLU A 290 18.89 6.86 0.64
CA GLU A 290 20.34 6.88 0.84
C GLU A 290 20.71 7.52 2.18
N ARG A 291 20.13 8.68 2.52
CA ARG A 291 20.37 9.33 3.81
C ARG A 291 19.87 8.47 4.97
N GLY A 292 18.67 7.88 4.86
CA GLY A 292 18.11 7.02 5.89
C GLY A 292 18.99 5.80 6.18
N PHE A 293 19.41 5.07 5.14
CA PHE A 293 20.20 3.85 5.30
C PHE A 293 21.70 4.11 5.54
N SER A 294 22.24 5.30 5.25
CA SER A 294 23.61 5.67 5.60
C SER A 294 23.91 5.64 7.11
N ARG A 295 22.86 5.62 7.93
CA ARG A 295 22.94 5.55 9.40
C ARG A 295 23.22 4.14 9.93
N PHE A 296 23.32 3.14 9.06
CA PHE A 296 23.62 1.76 9.41
C PHE A 296 25.11 1.50 9.30
N LYS A 297 25.68 0.85 10.33
CA LYS A 297 27.12 0.54 10.36
C LYS A 297 27.49 -0.61 9.42
N HIS A 298 26.57 -1.54 9.20
CA HIS A 298 26.80 -2.69 8.34
C HIS A 298 26.44 -2.36 6.89
N PRO A 299 27.31 -2.64 5.89
CA PRO A 299 27.07 -2.27 4.49
C PRO A 299 25.83 -2.93 3.89
N ASP A 300 25.51 -4.16 4.30
CA ASP A 300 24.31 -4.87 3.82
C ASP A 300 23.00 -4.38 4.46
N ILE A 301 23.06 -3.44 5.43
CA ILE A 301 21.95 -2.95 6.26
C ILE A 301 21.34 -4.02 7.17
N ALA A 302 21.01 -5.18 6.62
CA ALA A 302 20.39 -6.32 7.27
C ALA A 302 21.06 -7.65 6.85
N PRO A 303 22.30 -7.94 7.31
CA PRO A 303 23.00 -9.18 6.99
C PRO A 303 22.29 -10.40 7.55
N ILE A 304 22.61 -11.58 7.00
CA ILE A 304 22.13 -12.87 7.49
C ILE A 304 23.31 -13.69 8.02
N ALA A 305 23.32 -13.92 9.32
CA ALA A 305 24.21 -14.88 9.96
C ALA A 305 23.69 -16.30 9.72
N LYS A 306 24.56 -17.17 9.21
CA LYS A 306 24.26 -18.60 9.01
C LYS A 306 24.93 -19.39 10.13
N LEU A 307 24.13 -19.99 10.99
CA LEU A 307 24.57 -20.76 12.15
C LEU A 307 24.44 -22.26 11.88
N ASN A 308 24.80 -23.09 12.86
CA ASN A 308 24.74 -24.54 12.74
C ASN A 308 23.30 -25.03 12.50
N ASP A 309 23.17 -26.23 11.93
CA ASP A 309 21.90 -26.91 11.64
C ASP A 309 20.88 -26.11 10.81
N GLY A 310 21.36 -25.16 10.00
CA GLY A 310 20.52 -24.39 9.08
C GLY A 310 19.77 -23.23 9.74
N LEU A 311 20.12 -22.85 10.96
CA LEU A 311 19.60 -21.65 11.61
C LEU A 311 20.14 -20.38 10.91
N ASN A 312 19.28 -19.69 10.16
CA ASN A 312 19.60 -18.38 9.57
C ASN A 312 19.02 -17.26 10.43
N ILE A 313 19.82 -16.25 10.76
CA ILE A 313 19.40 -15.09 11.54
C ILE A 313 19.60 -13.82 10.72
N MET A 314 18.52 -13.10 10.42
CA MET A 314 18.57 -11.78 9.80
C MET A 314 18.75 -10.70 10.87
N GLU A 315 19.90 -10.05 10.88
CA GLU A 315 20.26 -9.04 11.88
C GLU A 315 19.72 -7.67 11.48
N LEU A 316 18.67 -7.18 12.17
CA LEU A 316 18.09 -5.86 11.90
C LEU A 316 18.58 -4.76 12.85
N PHE A 317 19.62 -5.03 13.63
CA PHE A 317 20.08 -4.17 14.73
C PHE A 317 21.36 -3.39 14.43
N HIS A 318 21.68 -3.16 13.16
CA HIS A 318 22.90 -2.44 12.74
C HIS A 318 22.73 -0.92 12.60
N GLY A 319 21.54 -0.40 12.95
CA GLY A 319 21.26 1.03 13.03
C GLY A 319 21.82 1.66 14.31
N VAL A 320 21.62 2.98 14.45
CA VAL A 320 22.17 3.80 15.54
C VAL A 320 21.73 3.33 16.92
N THR A 321 20.48 2.90 17.08
CA THR A 321 19.92 2.51 18.39
C THR A 321 20.00 1.01 18.64
N LEU A 322 20.62 0.26 17.73
CA LEU A 322 20.83 -1.18 17.82
C LEU A 322 19.53 -2.00 17.90
N ALA A 323 18.47 -1.53 17.22
CA ALA A 323 17.19 -2.20 17.15
C ALA A 323 16.55 -2.05 15.76
N PHE A 324 15.73 -3.02 15.36
CA PHE A 324 15.09 -3.07 14.03
C PHE A 324 14.18 -1.88 13.72
N LYS A 325 13.78 -1.13 14.75
CA LYS A 325 12.95 0.06 14.58
C LYS A 325 13.71 1.15 13.82
N ASP A 326 15.04 1.15 13.88
CA ASP A 326 15.91 2.02 13.08
C ASP A 326 15.68 1.83 11.58
N LEU A 327 15.36 0.61 11.13
CA LEU A 327 15.19 0.29 9.71
C LEU A 327 14.10 1.15 9.08
N ALA A 328 12.95 1.22 9.75
CA ALA A 328 11.85 2.07 9.31
C ALA A 328 12.08 3.53 9.69
N LEU A 329 12.44 3.79 10.95
CA LEU A 329 12.42 5.16 11.48
C LEU A 329 13.49 6.05 10.87
N SER A 330 14.63 5.50 10.47
CA SER A 330 15.68 6.29 9.79
C SER A 330 15.18 6.91 8.49
N CYS A 331 14.38 6.19 7.70
CA CYS A 331 13.79 6.74 6.48
C CYS A 331 12.53 7.57 6.75
N VAL A 332 11.70 7.19 7.74
CA VAL A 332 10.51 7.98 8.13
C VAL A 332 10.90 9.38 8.61
N GLY A 333 11.98 9.51 9.39
CA GLY A 333 12.53 10.81 9.77
C GLY A 333 12.89 11.66 8.56
N GLN A 334 13.58 11.08 7.57
CA GLN A 334 13.92 11.80 6.33
C GLN A 334 12.69 12.23 5.52
N PHE A 335 11.61 11.46 5.52
CA PHE A 335 10.35 11.89 4.91
C PHE A 335 9.70 13.05 5.68
N TYR A 336 9.72 13.02 7.02
CA TYR A 336 9.25 14.14 7.84
C TYR A 336 9.99 15.42 7.47
N GLU A 337 11.33 15.39 7.48
CA GLU A 337 12.13 16.57 7.13
C GLU A 337 11.80 17.08 5.73
N TYR A 338 11.74 16.18 4.73
CA TYR A 338 11.42 16.53 3.35
C TYR A 338 10.07 17.26 3.19
N PHE A 339 8.99 16.73 3.79
CA PHE A 339 7.66 17.33 3.63
C PHE A 339 7.50 18.60 4.48
N LEU A 340 7.99 18.59 5.72
CA LEU A 340 7.80 19.68 6.66
C LEU A 340 8.68 20.88 6.33
N GLU A 341 9.89 20.67 5.82
CA GLU A 341 10.76 21.75 5.34
C GLU A 341 10.13 22.47 4.14
N ARG A 342 9.61 21.72 3.17
CA ARG A 342 8.91 22.27 2.00
C ARG A 342 7.66 23.06 2.36
N LYS A 343 6.92 22.60 3.36
CA LYS A 343 5.72 23.30 3.85
C LYS A 343 6.01 24.39 4.87
N GLN A 344 7.23 24.46 5.39
CA GLN A 344 7.61 25.27 6.54
C GLN A 344 6.60 25.12 7.70
N LYS A 345 6.19 23.87 7.94
CA LYS A 345 5.16 23.54 8.92
C LYS A 345 5.77 22.77 10.06
N HIS A 346 5.56 23.25 11.28
CA HIS A 346 5.97 22.55 12.49
C HIS A 346 4.95 21.48 12.90
N VAL A 347 5.43 20.35 13.40
CA VAL A 347 4.62 19.29 14.01
C VAL A 347 5.18 18.85 15.36
N THR A 348 4.29 18.39 16.24
CA THR A 348 4.68 17.76 17.50
C THR A 348 4.38 16.27 17.45
N VAL A 349 5.44 15.45 17.51
CA VAL A 349 5.37 13.99 17.56
C VAL A 349 5.21 13.55 19.01
N VAL A 350 4.23 12.70 19.30
CA VAL A 350 4.04 12.11 20.64
C VAL A 350 4.16 10.59 20.56
N VAL A 351 5.03 10.01 21.39
CA VAL A 351 5.40 8.59 21.38
C VAL A 351 5.37 8.01 22.80
N GLY A 352 4.55 6.98 23.01
CA GLY A 352 4.67 6.07 24.15
C GLY A 352 5.58 4.90 23.76
N THR A 353 6.45 4.45 24.67
CA THR A 353 7.39 3.37 24.36
C THR A 353 7.63 2.40 25.51
N SER A 354 7.88 1.14 25.16
CA SER A 354 8.47 0.11 26.02
C SER A 354 10.01 0.02 25.90
N GLY A 355 10.66 1.01 25.27
CA GLY A 355 12.12 1.12 25.13
C GLY A 355 12.54 1.52 23.72
N ASP A 356 12.76 0.54 22.84
CA ASP A 356 13.38 0.78 21.53
C ASP A 356 12.62 1.76 20.61
N THR A 357 11.28 1.85 20.71
CA THR A 357 10.53 2.76 19.83
C THR A 357 10.89 4.21 20.14
N GLY A 358 11.04 4.56 21.42
CA GLY A 358 11.40 5.90 21.83
C GLY A 358 12.80 6.27 21.35
N SER A 359 13.80 5.41 21.61
CA SER A 359 15.18 5.65 21.18
C SER A 359 15.27 5.87 19.67
N ALA A 360 14.67 4.97 18.88
CA ALA A 360 14.72 5.06 17.42
C ALA A 360 13.91 6.25 16.86
N SER A 361 12.83 6.66 17.54
CA SER A 361 12.04 7.83 17.13
C SER A 361 12.78 9.13 17.41
N ILE A 362 13.44 9.23 18.58
CA ILE A 362 14.30 10.36 18.92
C ILE A 362 15.43 10.47 17.90
N GLU A 363 16.16 9.38 17.65
CA GLU A 363 17.25 9.38 16.66
C GLU A 363 16.81 9.74 15.25
N ALA A 364 15.57 9.43 14.88
CA ALA A 364 15.04 9.75 13.56
C ALA A 364 14.78 11.25 13.34
N VAL A 365 14.53 12.02 14.40
CA VAL A 365 14.09 13.43 14.29
C VAL A 365 14.89 14.43 15.16
N ARG A 366 15.87 13.96 15.95
CA ARG A 366 16.71 14.84 16.79
C ARG A 366 17.37 15.92 15.93
N GLY A 367 17.29 17.16 16.37
CA GLY A 367 17.85 18.32 15.69
C GLY A 367 17.07 18.84 14.48
N PHE A 368 15.94 18.23 14.11
CA PHE A 368 15.10 18.74 13.02
C PHE A 368 14.39 20.02 13.42
N LYS A 369 14.36 20.98 12.48
CA LYS A 369 13.81 22.33 12.72
C LYS A 369 12.29 22.32 12.88
N TRP A 370 11.61 21.47 12.12
CA TRP A 370 10.15 21.49 11.99
C TRP A 370 9.47 20.37 12.78
N VAL A 371 10.21 19.66 13.63
CA VAL A 371 9.70 18.55 14.42
C VAL A 371 10.14 18.71 15.87
N ASP A 372 9.19 18.73 16.78
CA ASP A 372 9.45 18.41 18.19
C ASP A 372 8.96 16.99 18.49
N ILE A 373 9.67 16.27 19.35
CA ILE A 373 9.28 14.95 19.80
C ILE A 373 9.15 14.91 21.32
N ILE A 374 8.00 14.40 21.78
CA ILE A 374 7.72 14.06 23.16
C ILE A 374 7.68 12.53 23.29
N VAL A 375 8.58 11.96 24.10
CA VAL A 375 8.62 10.53 24.40
C VAL A 375 8.25 10.27 25.85
N LEU A 376 7.26 9.41 26.07
CA LEU A 376 6.91 8.87 27.38
C LEU A 376 7.48 7.45 27.47
N LEU A 377 8.22 7.17 28.55
CA LEU A 377 8.73 5.84 28.88
C LEU A 377 8.33 5.41 30.30
N PRO A 378 8.06 4.12 30.56
CA PRO A 378 7.75 3.64 31.89
C PRO A 378 9.04 3.51 32.71
N ARG A 379 9.09 4.21 33.85
CA ARG A 379 10.24 4.22 34.76
C ARG A 379 10.53 2.80 35.27
N GLY A 380 11.77 2.34 35.12
CA GLY A 380 12.21 1.04 35.64
C GLY A 380 11.64 -0.19 34.93
N ARG A 381 11.00 -0.01 33.76
CA ARG A 381 10.46 -1.12 32.94
C ARG A 381 11.10 -1.22 31.55
N THR A 382 12.11 -0.42 31.28
CA THR A 382 12.96 -0.51 30.08
C THR A 382 14.39 -0.80 30.51
N SER A 383 15.22 -1.38 29.63
CA SER A 383 16.61 -1.61 29.99
C SER A 383 17.34 -0.28 30.22
N ARG A 384 18.36 -0.30 31.09
CA ARG A 384 19.23 0.87 31.33
C ARG A 384 19.74 1.50 30.04
N VAL A 385 20.18 0.68 29.08
CA VAL A 385 20.67 1.15 27.77
C VAL A 385 19.59 1.86 26.98
N GLN A 386 18.36 1.33 26.96
CA GLN A 386 17.24 1.96 26.24
C GLN A 386 16.86 3.31 26.86
N GLU A 387 16.81 3.39 28.19
CA GLU A 387 16.54 4.64 28.91
C GLU A 387 17.62 5.70 28.64
N LEU A 388 18.90 5.31 28.67
CA LEU A 388 20.01 6.22 28.38
C LEU A 388 20.02 6.67 26.91
N GLN A 389 19.71 5.80 25.96
CA GLN A 389 19.57 6.18 24.54
C GLN A 389 18.50 7.25 24.29
N MET A 390 17.55 7.43 25.20
CA MET A 390 16.54 8.49 25.11
C MET A 390 16.95 9.72 25.91
N THR A 391 17.37 9.53 27.17
CA THR A 391 17.59 10.63 28.12
C THR A 391 18.89 11.38 27.91
N THR A 392 19.88 10.80 27.22
CA THR A 392 21.17 11.46 26.91
C THR A 392 21.13 12.35 25.67
N VAL A 393 19.98 12.40 24.98
CA VAL A 393 19.77 13.26 23.80
C VAL A 393 19.30 14.64 24.28
N LEU A 394 20.16 15.65 24.13
CA LEU A 394 19.97 16.98 24.72
C LEU A 394 19.46 18.05 23.74
N GLU A 395 19.24 17.71 22.48
CA GLU A 395 18.69 18.61 21.46
C GLU A 395 17.38 19.25 21.91
N ASP A 396 17.21 20.54 21.64
CA ASP A 396 16.09 21.34 22.15
C ASP A 396 14.71 20.91 21.64
N ASN A 397 14.67 20.09 20.60
CA ASN A 397 13.44 19.52 20.03
C ASN A 397 13.08 18.16 20.63
N VAL A 398 13.86 17.65 21.58
CA VAL A 398 13.65 16.34 22.23
C VAL A 398 13.23 16.52 23.69
N HIS A 399 12.05 16.00 24.02
CA HIS A 399 11.44 16.07 25.35
C HIS A 399 11.12 14.67 25.85
N VAL A 400 11.70 14.26 26.97
CA VAL A 400 11.56 12.90 27.52
C VAL A 400 10.85 12.95 28.87
N PHE A 401 9.81 12.12 29.03
CA PHE A 401 9.06 11.95 30.26
C PHE A 401 9.20 10.52 30.79
N ARG A 402 9.62 10.38 32.05
CA ARG A 402 9.65 9.09 32.76
C ARG A 402 8.40 8.97 33.59
N VAL A 403 7.60 7.95 33.34
CA VAL A 403 6.26 7.82 33.91
C VAL A 403 6.22 6.66 34.88
N ASP A 404 5.62 6.89 36.05
CA ASP A 404 5.40 5.87 37.08
C ASP A 404 4.20 4.97 36.73
N GLY A 405 4.36 4.19 35.66
CA GLY A 405 3.31 3.35 35.09
C GLY A 405 3.85 2.24 34.19
N THR A 406 2.94 1.52 33.54
CA THR A 406 3.22 0.52 32.50
C THR A 406 3.24 1.17 31.12
N SER A 407 3.71 0.44 30.09
CA SER A 407 3.62 0.90 28.70
C SER A 407 2.18 1.22 28.27
N ASP A 408 1.21 0.43 28.73
CA ASP A 408 -0.21 0.61 28.39
C ASP A 408 -0.79 1.85 29.11
N ASP A 409 -0.32 2.18 30.31
CA ASP A 409 -0.75 3.38 31.02
C ASP A 409 -0.34 4.67 30.29
N LEU A 410 0.75 4.62 29.51
CA LEU A 410 1.20 5.74 28.67
C LEU A 410 0.23 6.03 27.52
N ASP A 411 -0.44 5.01 27.00
CA ASP A 411 -1.36 5.16 25.87
C ASP A 411 -2.61 5.96 26.25
N TYR A 412 -3.00 5.97 27.52
CA TYR A 412 -4.18 6.72 27.98
C TYR A 412 -4.09 8.24 27.75
N PRO A 413 -3.09 8.97 28.31
CA PRO A 413 -2.95 10.41 28.05
C PRO A 413 -2.64 10.72 26.58
N ILE A 414 -1.89 9.86 25.89
CA ILE A 414 -1.57 10.02 24.47
C ILE A 414 -2.86 9.93 23.64
N LYS A 415 -3.64 8.86 23.81
CA LYS A 415 -4.89 8.65 23.08
C LYS A 415 -5.86 9.82 23.30
N ARG A 416 -6.00 10.31 24.53
CA ARG A 416 -6.82 11.50 24.85
C ARG A 416 -6.42 12.75 24.08
N CYS A 417 -5.11 12.98 23.89
CA CYS A 417 -4.63 14.10 23.09
C CYS A 417 -5.01 13.96 21.61
N PHE A 418 -4.95 12.74 21.05
CA PHE A 418 -5.31 12.49 19.64
C PHE A 418 -6.81 12.43 19.38
N THR A 419 -7.62 11.91 20.31
CA THR A 419 -9.08 11.83 20.15
C THR A 419 -9.77 13.18 20.32
N ASP A 420 -9.12 14.15 20.97
CA ASP A 420 -9.54 15.55 20.99
C ASP A 420 -9.13 16.21 19.67
N ALA A 421 -9.98 16.05 18.65
CA ALA A 421 -9.68 16.47 17.27
C ALA A 421 -9.31 17.96 17.15
N LYS A 422 -9.93 18.82 17.98
CA LYS A 422 -9.61 20.25 18.02
C LYS A 422 -8.20 20.45 18.56
N PHE A 423 -7.88 19.86 19.71
CA PHE A 423 -6.55 19.95 20.30
C PHE A 423 -5.46 19.38 19.39
N ALA A 424 -5.69 18.19 18.81
CA ALA A 424 -4.75 17.56 17.89
C ALA A 424 -4.44 18.44 16.66
N THR A 425 -5.48 19.06 16.09
CA THR A 425 -5.35 19.95 14.92
C THR A 425 -4.63 21.24 15.28
N GLU A 426 -5.04 21.91 16.37
CA GLU A 426 -4.46 23.19 16.80
C GLU A 426 -2.96 23.08 17.13
N ASN A 427 -2.53 21.92 17.64
CA ASN A 427 -1.13 21.68 18.04
C ASN A 427 -0.35 20.85 17.01
N SER A 428 -0.92 20.61 15.81
CA SER A 428 -0.30 19.81 14.74
C SER A 428 0.30 18.49 15.24
N LEU A 429 -0.48 17.73 16.01
CA LEU A 429 -0.05 16.46 16.57
C LEU A 429 0.07 15.39 15.49
N CYS A 430 1.15 14.61 15.56
CA CYS A 430 1.39 13.45 14.71
C CYS A 430 1.99 12.30 15.52
N SER A 431 1.91 11.09 14.98
CA SER A 431 2.50 9.91 15.63
C SER A 431 3.43 9.17 14.67
N ILE A 432 4.58 8.74 15.22
CA ILE A 432 5.55 7.90 14.54
C ILE A 432 5.56 6.46 15.11
N ASN A 433 4.52 6.10 15.87
CA ASN A 433 4.35 4.75 16.44
C ASN A 433 4.08 3.67 15.39
N SER A 434 3.96 2.41 15.80
CA SER A 434 3.79 1.26 14.90
C SER A 434 2.49 1.28 14.09
N ILE A 435 1.60 2.24 14.36
CA ILE A 435 0.41 2.54 13.55
C ILE A 435 0.74 3.38 12.31
N ASN A 436 1.90 4.02 12.22
CA ASN A 436 2.25 4.84 11.07
C ASN A 436 2.49 3.94 9.84
N TRP A 437 1.79 4.21 8.73
CA TRP A 437 1.86 3.35 7.54
C TRP A 437 3.25 3.37 6.88
N ALA A 438 3.97 4.51 6.89
CA ALA A 438 5.29 4.61 6.27
C ALA A 438 6.30 3.64 6.90
N ARG A 439 6.15 3.35 8.22
CA ARG A 439 6.97 2.33 8.88
C ARG A 439 6.75 0.94 8.30
N ILE A 440 5.50 0.58 8.01
CA ILE A 440 5.14 -0.71 7.43
C ILE A 440 5.69 -0.82 6.01
N VAL A 441 5.61 0.25 5.20
CA VAL A 441 6.13 0.25 3.81
C VAL A 441 7.61 -0.12 3.79
N ILE A 442 8.41 0.47 4.66
CA ILE A 442 9.85 0.18 4.71
C ILE A 442 10.11 -1.24 5.23
N GLN A 443 9.29 -1.72 6.18
CA GLN A 443 9.37 -3.09 6.70
C GLN A 443 9.01 -4.16 5.66
N ILE A 444 8.30 -3.83 4.57
CA ILE A 444 8.11 -4.77 3.46
C ILE A 444 9.46 -5.15 2.84
N VAL A 445 10.40 -4.21 2.76
CA VAL A 445 11.70 -4.40 2.08
C VAL A 445 12.50 -5.53 2.71
N HIS A 446 12.60 -5.59 4.05
CA HIS A 446 13.38 -6.64 4.69
C HIS A 446 12.75 -8.02 4.55
N ILE A 447 11.44 -8.12 4.35
CA ILE A 447 10.77 -9.40 4.08
C ILE A 447 11.17 -9.94 2.71
N PHE A 448 11.12 -9.10 1.67
CA PHE A 448 11.61 -9.48 0.34
C PHE A 448 13.10 -9.79 0.36
N TYR A 449 13.89 -8.98 1.06
CA TYR A 449 15.33 -9.20 1.20
C TYR A 449 15.64 -10.53 1.90
N ALA A 450 14.98 -10.81 3.03
CA ALA A 450 15.12 -12.08 3.75
C ALA A 450 14.82 -13.26 2.83
N TYR A 451 13.68 -13.22 2.13
CA TYR A 451 13.29 -14.22 1.14
C TYR A 451 14.39 -14.49 0.12
N PHE A 452 14.88 -13.45 -0.57
CA PHE A 452 15.88 -13.60 -1.62
C PHE A 452 17.22 -14.17 -1.14
N ARG A 453 17.54 -14.01 0.13
CA ARG A 453 18.81 -14.45 0.70
C ARG A 453 18.78 -15.89 1.21
N VAL A 454 17.59 -16.46 1.45
CA VAL A 454 17.45 -17.83 1.97
C VAL A 454 16.66 -18.78 1.07
N CYS A 455 15.87 -18.27 0.12
CA CYS A 455 15.12 -19.12 -0.79
C CYS A 455 16.06 -20.00 -1.62
N THR A 456 15.69 -21.26 -1.82
CA THR A 456 16.36 -22.21 -2.70
C THR A 456 16.14 -21.87 -4.17
N SER A 457 14.90 -21.50 -4.53
CA SER A 457 14.54 -21.00 -5.85
C SER A 457 13.40 -19.99 -5.77
N ILE A 458 13.40 -18.99 -6.67
CA ILE A 458 12.32 -18.00 -6.73
C ILE A 458 10.99 -18.67 -7.09
N GLY A 459 10.00 -18.49 -6.23
CA GLY A 459 8.69 -19.15 -6.29
C GLY A 459 8.50 -20.23 -5.23
N GLU A 460 9.57 -20.74 -4.62
CA GLU A 460 9.47 -21.68 -3.49
C GLU A 460 9.23 -20.94 -2.19
N SER A 461 8.56 -21.62 -1.24
CA SER A 461 8.19 -21.04 0.05
C SER A 461 9.41 -20.86 0.94
N VAL A 462 9.40 -19.80 1.76
CA VAL A 462 10.34 -19.59 2.87
C VAL A 462 9.53 -19.34 4.14
N GLU A 463 9.98 -19.89 5.27
CA GLU A 463 9.40 -19.63 6.59
C GLU A 463 10.19 -18.51 7.29
N ILE A 464 9.49 -17.45 7.71
CA ILE A 464 10.08 -16.32 8.42
C ILE A 464 9.54 -16.30 9.85
N VAL A 465 10.43 -16.47 10.83
CA VAL A 465 10.06 -16.50 12.25
C VAL A 465 10.31 -15.12 12.86
N ILE A 466 9.24 -14.49 13.35
CA ILE A 466 9.25 -13.09 13.77
C ILE A 466 8.93 -12.99 15.26
N PRO A 467 9.86 -12.47 16.10
CA PRO A 467 9.53 -12.02 17.45
C PRO A 467 8.45 -10.94 17.38
N THR A 468 7.27 -11.22 17.91
CA THR A 468 6.06 -10.44 17.64
C THR A 468 5.50 -9.81 18.90
N GLY A 469 5.36 -8.47 18.86
CA GLY A 469 4.55 -7.69 19.82
C GLY A 469 3.36 -7.07 19.09
N ALA A 470 3.45 -5.79 18.73
CA ALA A 470 2.36 -5.03 18.10
C ALA A 470 2.05 -5.37 16.62
N CYS A 471 2.52 -6.50 16.09
CA CYS A 471 2.30 -7.03 14.72
C CYS A 471 2.73 -6.17 13.51
N GLY A 472 3.43 -5.04 13.67
CA GLY A 472 3.85 -4.21 12.52
C GLY A 472 4.73 -4.94 11.49
N ASN A 473 5.75 -5.66 11.98
CA ASN A 473 6.65 -6.45 11.13
C ASN A 473 5.88 -7.56 10.38
N VAL A 474 5.00 -8.28 11.10
CA VAL A 474 4.12 -9.31 10.52
C VAL A 474 3.20 -8.70 9.45
N THR A 475 2.64 -7.51 9.67
CA THR A 475 1.83 -6.82 8.64
C THR A 475 2.63 -6.51 7.39
N GLY A 476 3.87 -6.04 7.49
CA GLY A 476 4.77 -5.88 6.33
C GLY A 476 4.94 -7.21 5.57
N GLY A 477 5.07 -8.31 6.30
CA GLY A 477 5.08 -9.67 5.75
C GLY A 477 3.78 -10.06 5.04
N CYS A 478 2.63 -9.82 5.65
CA CYS A 478 1.32 -10.08 5.05
C CYS A 478 1.11 -9.26 3.77
N VAL A 479 1.58 -8.01 3.75
CA VAL A 479 1.56 -7.18 2.55
C VAL A 479 2.43 -7.81 1.46
N ALA A 480 3.64 -8.27 1.78
CA ALA A 480 4.50 -8.97 0.82
C ALA A 480 3.85 -10.24 0.23
N VAL A 481 3.16 -11.03 1.05
CA VAL A 481 2.36 -12.19 0.57
C VAL A 481 1.27 -11.72 -0.38
N LYS A 482 0.54 -10.66 -0.03
CA LYS A 482 -0.50 -10.10 -0.90
C LYS A 482 0.09 -9.48 -2.16
N MET A 483 1.35 -9.06 -2.17
CA MET A 483 2.07 -8.64 -3.39
C MET A 483 2.44 -9.81 -4.30
N GLY A 484 2.55 -11.03 -3.76
CA GLY A 484 2.89 -12.25 -4.52
C GLY A 484 4.14 -12.98 -4.03
N LEU A 485 4.73 -12.59 -2.90
CA LEU A 485 5.90 -13.25 -2.33
C LEU A 485 5.49 -14.57 -1.63
N PRO A 486 6.10 -15.73 -1.96
CA PRO A 486 5.76 -17.01 -1.36
C PRO A 486 6.48 -17.17 -0.01
N VAL A 487 5.90 -16.60 1.05
CA VAL A 487 6.42 -16.71 2.41
C VAL A 487 5.34 -17.15 3.39
N GLN A 488 5.75 -17.91 4.39
CA GLN A 488 4.97 -18.28 5.57
C GLN A 488 5.59 -17.61 6.80
N PHE A 489 4.79 -17.33 7.82
CA PHE A 489 5.24 -16.64 9.02
C PHE A 489 4.96 -17.43 10.28
N VAL A 490 5.88 -17.34 11.23
CA VAL A 490 5.68 -17.79 12.61
C VAL A 490 5.74 -16.57 13.49
N CYS A 491 4.62 -16.22 14.13
CA CYS A 491 4.56 -15.19 15.16
C CYS A 491 5.01 -15.78 16.49
N ALA A 492 6.28 -15.60 16.83
CA ALA A 492 6.84 -16.03 18.09
C ALA A 492 6.58 -14.95 19.16
N VAL A 493 5.82 -15.30 20.19
CA VAL A 493 5.42 -14.40 21.29
C VAL A 493 5.99 -14.88 22.61
N ASN A 494 6.13 -13.96 23.57
CA ASN A 494 6.50 -14.29 24.94
C ASN A 494 5.26 -14.70 25.76
N ASP A 495 5.31 -14.58 27.09
CA ASP A 495 4.18 -14.90 27.97
C ASP A 495 2.91 -14.08 27.68
N ASN A 496 3.03 -12.93 27.00
CA ASN A 496 1.92 -12.11 26.49
C ASN A 496 1.49 -12.61 25.09
N ASP A 497 0.54 -13.54 25.07
CA ASP A 497 0.32 -14.45 23.94
C ASP A 497 -0.93 -14.20 23.08
N ILE A 498 -1.55 -13.01 23.20
CA ILE A 498 -2.79 -12.66 22.48
C ILE A 498 -2.70 -12.97 20.98
N VAL A 499 -1.58 -12.63 20.33
CA VAL A 499 -1.38 -12.90 18.89
C VAL A 499 -1.40 -14.40 18.59
N ALA A 500 -0.70 -15.22 19.40
CA ALA A 500 -0.65 -16.66 19.19
C ALA A 500 -2.02 -17.31 19.42
N ARG A 501 -2.78 -16.89 20.46
CA ARG A 501 -4.15 -17.35 20.70
C ARG A 501 -5.08 -16.96 19.56
N THR A 502 -4.98 -15.73 19.05
CA THR A 502 -5.81 -15.29 17.92
C THR A 502 -5.55 -16.08 16.65
N ILE A 503 -4.30 -16.41 16.33
CA ILE A 503 -3.97 -17.19 15.14
C ILE A 503 -4.39 -18.67 15.30
N SER A 504 -4.23 -19.24 16.49
CA SER A 504 -4.46 -20.68 16.75
C SER A 504 -5.94 -21.00 17.02
N SER A 505 -6.60 -20.28 17.93
CA SER A 505 -7.98 -20.54 18.33
C SER A 505 -8.97 -19.57 17.70
N GLY A 506 -8.54 -18.35 17.35
CA GLY A 506 -9.43 -17.25 16.94
C GLY A 506 -9.76 -16.30 18.09
N GLU A 507 -9.29 -16.60 19.31
CA GLU A 507 -9.54 -15.79 20.48
C GLU A 507 -8.65 -14.53 20.49
N PHE A 508 -9.27 -13.35 20.39
CA PHE A 508 -8.60 -12.06 20.52
C PHE A 508 -9.11 -11.35 21.77
N SER A 509 -8.48 -11.63 22.92
CA SER A 509 -8.91 -11.14 24.24
C SER A 509 -7.73 -10.58 25.04
N LYS A 510 -7.96 -9.46 25.74
CA LYS A 510 -6.99 -8.89 26.67
C LYS A 510 -6.82 -9.81 27.88
N SER A 511 -5.58 -9.98 28.34
CA SER A 511 -5.32 -10.54 29.66
C SER A 511 -5.57 -9.48 30.74
N GLU A 512 -5.91 -9.87 31.96
CA GLU A 512 -6.14 -8.92 33.07
C GLU A 512 -4.90 -8.09 33.41
N VAL A 513 -3.72 -8.68 33.27
CA VAL A 513 -2.42 -8.06 33.59
C VAL A 513 -1.42 -8.37 32.48
N VAL A 514 -0.62 -7.38 32.10
CA VAL A 514 0.57 -7.60 31.25
C VAL A 514 1.65 -8.25 32.10
N VAL A 515 2.10 -9.43 31.67
CA VAL A 515 3.16 -10.17 32.38
C VAL A 515 4.51 -9.55 32.01
N PRO A 516 5.26 -8.99 32.98
CA PRO A 516 6.61 -8.50 32.69
C PRO A 516 7.52 -9.66 32.28
N THR A 517 8.22 -9.51 31.16
CA THR A 517 9.16 -10.51 30.66
C THR A 517 10.57 -9.96 30.52
N ILE A 518 11.54 -10.83 30.26
CA ILE A 518 12.90 -10.41 29.89
C ILE A 518 12.99 -9.86 28.45
N SER A 519 11.87 -9.84 27.74
CA SER A 519 11.71 -9.34 26.37
C SER A 519 10.71 -8.16 26.32
N PRO A 520 10.93 -7.06 27.05
CA PRO A 520 9.89 -6.07 27.38
C PRO A 520 9.27 -5.37 26.17
N ALA A 521 10.00 -5.22 25.06
CA ALA A 521 9.46 -4.67 23.82
C ALA A 521 8.33 -5.51 23.17
N MET A 522 8.10 -6.74 23.64
CA MET A 522 7.03 -7.65 23.20
C MET A 522 5.89 -7.77 24.22
N ASP A 523 6.01 -7.14 25.40
CA ASP A 523 4.99 -7.15 26.46
C ASP A 523 3.82 -6.23 26.08
N ILE A 524 3.00 -6.69 25.13
CA ILE A 524 1.93 -5.93 24.48
C ILE A 524 0.59 -6.60 24.72
N GLN A 525 -0.37 -5.87 25.28
CA GLN A 525 -1.73 -6.36 25.49
C GLN A 525 -2.61 -6.23 24.23
N VAL A 526 -2.41 -5.17 23.44
CA VAL A 526 -3.23 -4.87 22.25
C VAL A 526 -2.35 -4.70 20.99
N PRO A 527 -2.27 -5.73 20.13
CA PRO A 527 -1.48 -5.65 18.91
C PRO A 527 -2.27 -4.97 17.78
N TYR A 528 -2.35 -3.63 17.78
CA TYR A 528 -3.18 -2.84 16.86
C TYR A 528 -3.00 -3.17 15.36
N ASN A 529 -1.82 -3.65 14.92
CA ASN A 529 -1.63 -4.05 13.52
C ASN A 529 -2.34 -5.36 13.13
N MET A 530 -2.88 -6.13 14.09
CA MET A 530 -3.79 -7.23 13.76
C MET A 530 -5.00 -6.75 12.97
N GLU A 531 -5.47 -5.51 13.22
CA GLU A 531 -6.55 -4.88 12.46
C GLU A 531 -6.20 -4.79 10.95
N ARG A 532 -4.96 -4.42 10.60
CA ARG A 532 -4.49 -4.42 9.19
C ARG A 532 -4.44 -5.82 8.61
N ILE A 533 -3.96 -6.80 9.37
CA ILE A 533 -3.90 -8.20 8.93
C ILE A 533 -5.31 -8.71 8.62
N TRP A 534 -6.30 -8.41 9.47
CA TRP A 534 -7.69 -8.76 9.23
C TRP A 534 -8.23 -8.14 7.95
N VAL A 535 -7.98 -6.85 7.67
CA VAL A 535 -8.39 -6.23 6.39
C VAL A 535 -7.71 -6.89 5.20
N LEU A 536 -6.42 -7.18 5.27
CA LEU A 536 -5.67 -7.82 4.19
C LEU A 536 -6.19 -9.22 3.85
N PHE A 537 -6.55 -10.01 4.86
CA PHE A 537 -7.07 -11.37 4.69
C PHE A 537 -8.60 -11.43 4.50
N ASN A 538 -9.30 -10.33 4.76
CA ASN A 538 -10.70 -10.13 4.37
C ASN A 538 -10.83 -9.41 3.01
N ASP A 539 -9.89 -9.65 2.10
CA ASP A 539 -9.94 -9.17 0.71
C ASP A 539 -10.16 -7.64 0.59
N MET A 540 -9.55 -6.88 1.51
CA MET A 540 -9.63 -5.41 1.62
C MET A 540 -11.02 -4.86 1.98
N ASP A 541 -11.98 -5.71 2.35
CA ASP A 541 -13.26 -5.31 2.94
C ASP A 541 -13.09 -5.00 4.44
N ILE A 542 -13.43 -3.77 4.79
CA ILE A 542 -13.25 -3.17 6.10
C ILE A 542 -14.47 -3.36 7.01
N THR A 543 -15.64 -3.68 6.44
CA THR A 543 -16.91 -3.71 7.15
C THR A 543 -16.92 -4.69 8.33
N PRO A 544 -16.55 -5.98 8.16
CA PRO A 544 -16.52 -6.91 9.29
C PRO A 544 -15.36 -6.60 10.24
N VAL A 545 -14.25 -6.03 9.75
CA VAL A 545 -13.10 -5.68 10.60
C VAL A 545 -13.45 -4.55 11.56
N LYS A 546 -14.16 -3.53 11.07
CA LYS A 546 -14.69 -2.45 11.90
C LYS A 546 -15.55 -3.00 13.05
N GLN A 547 -16.48 -3.90 12.75
CA GLN A 547 -17.37 -4.50 13.75
C GLN A 547 -16.59 -5.29 14.80
N LEU A 548 -15.57 -6.07 14.39
CA LEU A 548 -14.71 -6.82 15.31
C LEU A 548 -13.95 -5.89 16.26
N MET A 549 -13.46 -4.76 15.75
CA MET A 549 -12.74 -3.79 16.56
C MET A 549 -13.65 -3.01 17.50
N GLU A 550 -14.84 -2.62 17.05
CA GLU A 550 -15.85 -1.99 17.91
C GLU A 550 -16.27 -2.93 19.06
N GLU A 551 -16.51 -4.22 18.76
CA GLU A 551 -16.81 -5.24 19.78
C GLU A 551 -15.64 -5.44 20.75
N PHE A 552 -14.42 -5.53 20.25
CA PHE A 552 -13.23 -5.67 21.09
C PHE A 552 -13.01 -4.45 21.99
N GLU A 553 -13.25 -3.24 21.49
CA GLU A 553 -13.13 -2.01 22.27
C GLU A 553 -14.19 -1.92 23.38
N GLU A 554 -15.41 -2.41 23.13
CA GLU A 554 -16.48 -2.47 24.11
C GLU A 554 -16.25 -3.56 25.17
N LYS A 555 -15.88 -4.78 24.75
CA LYS A 555 -15.86 -5.97 25.62
C LYS A 555 -14.47 -6.37 26.10
N GLY A 556 -13.40 -5.80 25.55
CA GLY A 556 -12.03 -6.25 25.75
C GLY A 556 -11.71 -7.62 25.12
N SER A 557 -12.65 -8.21 24.38
CA SER A 557 -12.51 -9.52 23.76
C SER A 557 -13.43 -9.67 22.54
N VAL A 558 -12.97 -10.43 21.55
CA VAL A 558 -13.75 -10.83 20.37
C VAL A 558 -13.23 -12.16 19.83
N ASN A 559 -14.09 -12.93 19.17
CA ASN A 559 -13.69 -14.13 18.44
C ASN A 559 -13.61 -13.83 16.95
N VAL A 560 -12.45 -14.07 16.35
CA VAL A 560 -12.23 -13.90 14.91
C VAL A 560 -13.08 -14.93 14.15
N PRO A 561 -13.89 -14.51 13.15
CA PRO A 561 -14.71 -15.43 12.37
C PRO A 561 -13.87 -16.55 11.75
N GLN A 562 -14.39 -17.79 11.82
CA GLN A 562 -13.65 -18.99 11.40
C GLN A 562 -13.09 -18.91 9.97
N GLN A 563 -13.83 -18.27 9.04
CA GLN A 563 -13.37 -18.07 7.66
C GLN A 563 -12.14 -17.16 7.59
N LEU A 564 -12.15 -16.04 8.32
CA LEU A 564 -11.03 -15.10 8.37
C LEU A 564 -9.83 -15.74 9.08
N LYS A 565 -10.07 -16.44 10.19
CA LYS A 565 -9.05 -17.24 10.89
C LYS A 565 -8.37 -18.22 9.93
N ASN A 566 -9.13 -19.04 9.20
CA ASN A 566 -8.57 -20.03 8.26
C ASN A 566 -7.69 -19.37 7.19
N LYS A 567 -8.11 -18.21 6.65
CA LYS A 567 -7.30 -17.45 5.69
C LYS A 567 -5.98 -16.98 6.31
N ILE A 568 -6.01 -16.47 7.54
CA ILE A 568 -4.81 -16.04 8.27
C ILE A 568 -3.90 -17.24 8.58
N SER A 569 -4.46 -18.32 9.14
CA SER A 569 -3.72 -19.53 9.52
C SER A 569 -3.12 -20.28 8.33
N SER A 570 -3.56 -20.02 7.10
CA SER A 570 -2.93 -20.57 5.89
C SER A 570 -1.55 -19.97 5.58
N VAL A 571 -1.20 -18.85 6.22
CA VAL A 571 0.05 -18.11 6.00
C VAL A 571 0.81 -17.87 7.31
N ILE A 572 0.10 -17.77 8.44
CA ILE A 572 0.67 -17.39 9.73
C ILE A 572 0.37 -18.48 10.77
N SER A 573 1.39 -18.93 11.48
CA SER A 573 1.25 -19.73 12.69
C SER A 573 1.67 -18.93 13.94
N GLY A 574 1.21 -19.34 15.11
CA GLY A 574 1.57 -18.74 16.39
C GLY A 574 2.41 -19.69 17.22
N TYR A 575 3.44 -19.17 17.91
CA TYR A 575 4.27 -19.95 18.81
C TYR A 575 4.56 -19.14 20.08
N LYS A 576 4.42 -19.77 21.26
CA LYS A 576 4.65 -19.14 22.56
C LYS A 576 5.94 -19.65 23.18
N CYS A 577 6.74 -18.73 23.72
CA CYS A 577 7.95 -19.03 24.47
C CYS A 577 7.88 -18.41 25.87
N THR A 578 8.22 -19.17 26.91
CA THR A 578 8.23 -18.70 28.29
C THR A 578 9.58 -18.07 28.65
N ASN A 579 9.62 -17.19 29.66
CA ASN A 579 10.87 -16.58 30.15
C ASN A 579 12.01 -17.59 30.43
N ASP A 580 11.71 -18.75 31.01
CA ASP A 580 12.72 -19.76 31.29
C ASP A 580 13.28 -20.40 30.00
N LEU A 581 12.41 -20.65 29.02
CA LEU A 581 12.83 -21.15 27.73
C LEU A 581 13.65 -20.11 26.95
N VAL A 582 13.34 -18.82 27.09
CA VAL A 582 14.14 -17.74 26.48
C VAL A 582 15.58 -17.77 27.00
N LYS A 583 15.79 -17.81 28.32
CA LYS A 583 17.15 -17.90 28.92
C LYS A 583 17.89 -19.14 28.46
N ALA A 584 17.22 -20.30 28.49
CA ALA A 584 17.80 -21.56 28.03
C ALA A 584 18.18 -21.50 26.53
N THR A 585 17.35 -20.85 25.72
CA THR A 585 17.60 -20.66 24.29
C THR A 585 18.78 -19.72 24.03
N MET A 586 18.88 -18.61 24.76
CA MET A 586 20.04 -17.71 24.67
C MET A 586 21.33 -18.48 24.96
N LYS A 587 21.35 -19.25 26.06
CA LYS A 587 22.50 -20.06 26.44
C LYS A 587 22.84 -21.12 25.39
N ARG A 588 21.83 -21.87 24.92
CA ARG A 588 22.01 -22.90 23.88
C ARG A 588 22.56 -22.32 22.58
N CYS A 589 22.04 -21.17 22.13
CA CYS A 589 22.50 -20.52 20.92
C CYS A 589 23.97 -20.13 21.00
N HIS A 590 24.38 -19.56 22.13
CA HIS A 590 25.78 -19.25 22.40
C HIS A 590 26.65 -20.51 22.47
N ASP A 591 26.28 -21.52 23.25
CA ASP A 591 27.07 -22.74 23.44
C ASP A 591 27.23 -23.55 22.14
N GLU A 592 26.20 -23.60 21.28
CA GLU A 592 26.23 -24.36 20.03
C GLU A 592 26.81 -23.59 18.84
N ASN A 593 26.84 -22.24 18.87
CA ASN A 593 27.16 -21.43 17.67
C ASN A 593 28.17 -20.30 17.90
N ASP A 594 28.61 -20.06 19.15
CA ASP A 594 29.39 -18.88 19.54
C ASP A 594 28.71 -17.57 19.11
N TYR A 595 27.37 -17.56 19.15
CA TYR A 595 26.54 -16.45 18.70
C TYR A 595 25.58 -16.01 19.80
N LEU A 596 25.67 -14.74 20.20
CA LEU A 596 24.85 -14.17 21.27
C LEU A 596 23.57 -13.54 20.71
N VAL A 597 22.42 -14.06 21.13
CA VAL A 597 21.10 -13.51 20.80
C VAL A 597 20.54 -12.67 21.96
N CYS A 598 19.84 -11.59 21.63
CA CYS A 598 19.03 -10.86 22.61
C CYS A 598 17.79 -11.68 23.02
N PRO A 599 17.12 -11.38 24.16
CA PRO A 599 15.95 -12.12 24.62
C PRO A 599 14.80 -12.15 23.60
N HIS A 600 14.57 -11.06 22.85
CA HIS A 600 13.53 -11.03 21.80
C HIS A 600 13.86 -12.00 20.65
N THR A 601 15.12 -12.01 20.21
CA THR A 601 15.56 -12.93 19.14
C THR A 601 15.50 -14.38 19.63
N ALA A 602 15.85 -14.63 20.89
CA ALA A 602 15.76 -15.95 21.50
C ALA A 602 14.33 -16.51 21.54
N VAL A 603 13.29 -15.67 21.70
CA VAL A 603 11.88 -16.11 21.56
C VAL A 603 11.61 -16.75 20.19
N ALA A 604 12.18 -16.19 19.12
CA ALA A 604 12.02 -16.74 17.77
C ALA A 604 12.98 -17.91 17.49
N VAL A 605 14.22 -17.87 17.99
CA VAL A 605 15.17 -18.99 17.86
C VAL A 605 14.67 -20.23 18.60
N SER A 606 13.91 -20.09 19.68
CA SER A 606 13.40 -21.26 20.41
C SER A 606 12.42 -22.07 19.56
N TYR A 607 11.74 -21.45 18.59
CA TYR A 607 10.91 -22.16 17.61
C TYR A 607 11.76 -23.06 16.71
N HIS A 608 12.90 -22.55 16.21
CA HIS A 608 13.84 -23.35 15.42
C HIS A 608 14.33 -24.57 16.21
N TYR A 609 14.73 -24.37 17.47
CA TYR A 609 15.15 -25.48 18.31
C TYR A 609 14.03 -26.45 18.65
N HIS A 610 12.81 -25.95 18.84
CA HIS A 610 11.65 -26.80 19.05
C HIS A 610 11.36 -27.71 17.84
N GLN A 611 11.42 -27.17 16.63
CA GLN A 611 11.30 -27.96 15.40
C GLN A 611 12.46 -28.95 15.23
N ARG A 612 13.69 -28.54 15.56
CA ARG A 612 14.86 -29.42 15.44
C ARG A 612 14.79 -30.62 16.40
N ASP A 613 14.28 -30.39 17.60
CA ASP A 613 14.20 -31.39 18.66
C ASP A 613 12.92 -32.25 18.58
N SER A 614 11.91 -31.84 17.81
CA SER A 614 10.71 -32.65 17.59
C SER A 614 11.02 -33.87 16.73
N GLN A 615 10.26 -34.95 16.95
CA GLN A 615 10.37 -36.20 16.17
C GLN A 615 9.57 -36.14 14.86
N ASP A 616 9.04 -34.97 14.51
CA ASP A 616 8.28 -34.77 13.27
C ASP A 616 9.23 -34.74 12.07
N GLU A 617 8.70 -34.98 10.87
CA GLU A 617 9.50 -34.82 9.65
C GLU A 617 10.07 -33.40 9.59
N LYS A 618 11.40 -33.31 9.51
CA LYS A 618 12.10 -32.03 9.38
C LYS A 618 11.54 -31.29 8.16
N SER A 619 11.02 -30.08 8.41
CA SER A 619 10.59 -29.20 7.33
C SER A 619 11.74 -28.98 6.34
N THR A 620 11.46 -29.15 5.06
CA THR A 620 12.40 -28.84 3.97
C THR A 620 12.34 -27.38 3.54
N ILE A 621 11.43 -26.59 4.12
CA ILE A 621 11.24 -25.17 3.81
C ILE A 621 12.40 -24.38 4.44
N PRO A 622 13.16 -23.58 3.66
CA PRO A 622 14.19 -22.71 4.21
C PRO A 622 13.59 -21.75 5.24
N GLN A 623 14.27 -21.62 6.39
CA GLN A 623 13.80 -20.79 7.50
C GLN A 623 14.78 -19.63 7.77
N VAL A 624 14.24 -18.47 8.15
CA VAL A 624 15.01 -17.34 8.66
C VAL A 624 14.35 -16.71 9.88
N VAL A 625 15.13 -16.50 10.93
CA VAL A 625 14.71 -15.84 12.17
C VAL A 625 15.06 -14.35 12.09
N ILE A 626 14.11 -13.48 12.41
CA ILE A 626 14.36 -12.04 12.48
C ILE A 626 14.95 -11.67 13.85
N ALA A 627 16.19 -11.17 13.88
CA ALA A 627 16.79 -10.62 15.08
C ALA A 627 16.48 -9.13 15.20
N THR A 628 15.66 -8.79 16.20
CA THR A 628 15.03 -7.47 16.32
C THR A 628 15.85 -6.45 17.11
N ALA A 629 16.84 -6.89 17.88
CA ALA A 629 17.71 -6.02 18.66
C ALA A 629 19.05 -6.69 18.97
N SER A 630 20.09 -5.88 19.18
CA SER A 630 21.39 -6.38 19.62
C SER A 630 21.34 -6.89 21.07
N PRO A 631 22.02 -8.00 21.41
CA PRO A 631 22.14 -8.45 22.80
C PRO A 631 22.78 -7.40 23.72
N ALA A 632 23.61 -6.51 23.18
CA ALA A 632 24.26 -5.45 23.94
C ALA A 632 23.28 -4.48 24.61
N LYS A 633 22.01 -4.42 24.15
CA LYS A 633 20.96 -3.60 24.77
C LYS A 633 20.35 -4.21 26.04
N PHE A 634 20.60 -5.50 26.31
CA PHE A 634 19.89 -6.28 27.33
C PHE A 634 20.86 -7.01 28.27
N GLU A 635 21.79 -6.24 28.86
CA GLU A 635 22.81 -6.75 29.78
C GLU A 635 22.22 -7.65 30.89
N GLU A 636 21.15 -7.20 31.55
CA GLU A 636 20.49 -7.96 32.62
C GLU A 636 19.96 -9.32 32.14
N ALA A 637 19.40 -9.38 30.92
CA ALA A 637 18.90 -10.64 30.36
C ALA A 637 20.05 -11.58 29.98
N VAL A 638 21.16 -11.03 29.46
CA VAL A 638 22.37 -11.81 29.14
C VAL A 638 22.97 -12.41 30.42
N LEU A 639 23.10 -11.62 31.48
CA LEU A 639 23.55 -12.10 32.80
C LEU A 639 22.60 -13.17 33.37
N ALA A 640 21.28 -12.93 33.28
CA ALA A 640 20.27 -13.89 33.75
C ALA A 640 20.28 -15.22 32.99
N ALA A 641 20.77 -15.24 31.74
CA ALA A 641 20.99 -16.46 30.96
C ALA A 641 22.33 -17.17 31.31
N GLY A 642 23.12 -16.64 32.24
CA GLY A 642 24.43 -17.17 32.61
C GLY A 642 25.52 -16.91 31.56
N LEU A 643 25.34 -15.85 30.75
CA LEU A 643 26.26 -15.45 29.69
C LEU A 643 26.98 -14.14 30.06
N THR A 644 28.05 -13.83 29.35
CA THR A 644 28.82 -12.59 29.58
C THR A 644 28.34 -11.49 28.63
N PRO A 645 27.88 -10.33 29.16
CA PRO A 645 27.53 -9.17 28.34
C PRO A 645 28.70 -8.67 27.49
N GLN A 646 28.41 -8.27 26.25
CA GLN A 646 29.38 -7.70 25.32
C GLN A 646 28.89 -6.31 24.87
N PRO A 647 28.96 -5.28 25.74
CA PRO A 647 28.54 -3.93 25.39
C PRO A 647 29.45 -3.34 24.32
N THR A 648 28.89 -2.54 23.41
CA THR A 648 29.68 -1.79 22.44
C THR A 648 30.29 -0.54 23.08
N GLU A 649 31.36 0.01 22.50
CA GLU A 649 31.94 1.29 22.96
C GLU A 649 30.89 2.41 23.06
N GLY A 650 29.97 2.46 22.08
CA GLY A 650 28.89 3.45 22.06
C GLY A 650 27.91 3.27 23.23
N ILE A 651 27.66 2.03 23.66
CA ILE A 651 26.81 1.76 24.84
C ILE A 651 27.54 2.17 26.12
N LEU A 652 28.82 1.81 26.26
CA LEU A 652 29.62 2.18 27.42
C LEU A 652 29.73 3.70 27.58
N ALA A 653 29.82 4.43 26.47
CA ALA A 653 29.89 5.89 26.48
C ALA A 653 28.65 6.57 27.08
N LEU A 654 27.46 5.96 26.94
CA LEU A 654 26.18 6.52 27.43
C LEU A 654 26.22 6.83 28.93
N ASP A 655 26.95 6.02 29.70
CA ASP A 655 27.04 6.12 31.16
C ASP A 655 27.69 7.42 31.65
N SER A 656 28.48 8.05 30.78
CA SER A 656 29.19 9.29 31.07
C SER A 656 28.45 10.54 30.58
N LEU A 657 27.38 10.36 29.80
CA LEU A 657 26.65 11.48 29.19
C LEU A 657 25.64 12.08 30.18
N PRO A 658 25.46 13.41 30.18
CA PRO A 658 24.40 14.06 30.94
C PRO A 658 23.01 13.60 30.46
N THR A 659 22.07 13.43 31.38
CA THR A 659 20.68 13.05 31.08
C THR A 659 19.72 14.22 31.31
N ARG A 660 18.63 14.26 30.53
CA ARG A 660 17.52 15.21 30.67
C ARG A 660 16.18 14.50 30.49
N TYR A 661 15.33 14.61 31.50
CA TYR A 661 13.95 14.09 31.49
C TYR A 661 13.09 14.81 32.54
N VAL A 662 11.78 14.58 32.47
CA VAL A 662 10.80 15.03 33.47
C VAL A 662 10.10 13.80 34.04
N ASP A 663 10.09 13.64 35.36
CA ASP A 663 9.34 12.55 36.01
C ASP A 663 7.83 12.90 36.09
N MET A 664 6.99 11.91 35.82
CA MET A 664 5.53 11.91 35.95
C MET A 664 5.14 10.86 37.00
N GLU A 665 4.99 11.28 38.25
CA GLU A 665 4.65 10.41 39.37
C GLU A 665 3.17 9.97 39.34
N ALA A 666 2.84 8.82 39.92
CA ALA A 666 1.49 8.24 39.86
C ALA A 666 0.37 9.12 40.45
N ASN A 667 0.72 10.09 41.31
CA ASN A 667 -0.23 11.04 41.91
C ASN A 667 -0.41 12.34 41.10
N MET A 668 0.29 12.48 39.97
CA MET A 668 0.22 13.67 39.11
C MET A 668 -0.82 13.50 37.99
N ASP A 669 -1.31 14.61 37.44
CA ASP A 669 -2.18 14.60 36.25
C ASP A 669 -1.34 14.53 34.98
N TRP A 670 -1.08 13.31 34.49
CA TRP A 670 -0.27 13.07 33.30
C TRP A 670 -0.88 13.67 32.02
N ASP A 671 -2.21 13.70 31.88
CA ASP A 671 -2.90 14.30 30.73
C ASP A 671 -2.65 15.82 30.72
N LEU A 672 -2.79 16.48 31.87
CA LEU A 672 -2.52 17.90 32.00
C LEU A 672 -1.04 18.24 31.72
N MET A 673 -0.11 17.46 32.27
CA MET A 673 1.34 17.66 32.05
C MET A 673 1.69 17.54 30.57
N LEU A 674 1.21 16.49 29.89
CA LEU A 674 1.44 16.28 28.47
C LEU A 674 0.84 17.42 27.63
N ARG A 675 -0.43 17.79 27.88
CA ARG A 675 -1.10 18.89 27.16
C ARG A 675 -0.42 20.23 27.35
N ASN A 676 0.10 20.50 28.55
CA ASN A 676 0.84 21.74 28.82
C ASN A 676 2.14 21.79 28.03
N LYS A 677 2.91 20.69 27.97
CA LYS A 677 4.13 20.64 27.17
C LYS A 677 3.87 20.81 25.68
N ILE A 678 2.82 20.17 25.16
CA ILE A 678 2.38 20.33 23.77
C ILE A 678 2.08 21.80 23.46
N LYS A 679 1.28 22.47 24.31
CA LYS A 679 0.95 23.90 24.13
C LYS A 679 2.17 24.81 24.22
N GLU A 680 3.13 24.50 25.09
CA GLU A 680 4.39 25.23 25.21
C GLU A 680 5.18 25.18 23.89
N ILE A 681 5.31 23.99 23.30
CA ILE A 681 5.96 23.78 22.01
C ILE A 681 5.21 24.55 20.91
N THR A 682 3.89 24.38 20.82
CA THR A 682 3.08 25.07 19.81
C THR A 682 3.25 26.59 19.89
N LYS A 683 3.26 27.17 21.11
CA LYS A 683 3.48 28.61 21.31
C LYS A 683 4.90 29.07 20.94
N ARG A 684 5.92 28.21 21.09
CA ARG A 684 7.30 28.51 20.68
C ARG A 684 7.45 28.52 19.16
N CYS A 685 6.67 27.70 18.46
CA CYS A 685 6.79 27.45 17.02
C CYS A 685 5.77 28.22 16.17
N SER A 686 4.72 28.79 16.78
CA SER A 686 3.79 29.78 16.19
C SER A 686 4.41 31.16 16.15
#